data_AF-A0A2P6RQ33-F1
#
_entry.id   AF-A0A2P6RQ33-F1
#
_cell.length_a   1.000
_cell.length_b   1.000
_cell.length_c   1.000
_cell.angle_alpha   90.00
_cell.angle_beta   90.00
_cell.angle_gamma   90.00
#
_symmetry.space_group_name_H-M   'P 1'
#
loop_
_entity.id
_entity.type
_entity.pdbx_description
1 polymer ?
#
loop_
_entity_poly.entity_id
_entity_poly.type
_entity_poly.pdbx_seq_one_letter_code
_entity_poly.pdbx_strand_id
1 'polypeptide(L)'
;MTLEQGTWGAVISYEACVRLCLHAWANHYSTEVHYFLENECALLREAFGLQNVLLQSEAELLAKGSSKLSSESAAPNPVKTSGKIKLQVRKVIMGLDEPPASCSFSSLKEPKINKDSIGRHISNLRSSLYPWLKSVWKNYLPPRAPAKCSFRQSLDYVQTRAKRIKKVPLKDARSTLCNPSSSSHETYSCFLRLRSSPEEDAVRMQPGSSEAHFFFPDSLGDDLIIAVQDSKGKHCGHARAQVSAIADKPGDKLRWCPIYTDLELEPVGRIQLCMEYSTNPDENHHLKFGSVAETAAYDYVFVAAIKFQHFQQRSFLIDGSWNWLLTEFASYFGVSEAYTKLRHLSYIMDVATPTEDCLTIVHDMLSEILMMKGKSTNQLSPLENHMLAKILDQVNQILALVFENYKSLEEDSPSGMMNVSKPASGLAAPSLGPAFQLYSLLHDVLSPEVQMKLCRYFRVAAKKRLRVHFMETDNLILSSNEGTQKDPVTSYQRMNSLVSSIRNEILTDISIQNQNILPSFVDLPNISSSIYNIELCSRLRAFLVACPPPGLSPPVAELIIATAEFQKDLSLWSIDPVVDGVNAKELFHSHIVSWIRNKHCTLLDRCKLDKENWSGKEKQNETTPFIHAIYNQLMETLHEYEIISSHLPMYTSALENAIADVEKAVAKTLEKRYANVLSLLKDNLRNKILGNKYVKKLSSQTIETYYVPAEVGIVFNSMKCMLDVMWPNIEAKFESWMPSIADDGYTRGEHLNDVIVLLRTKYRNYRRAIVEKLAKNARVQAATKLKNIMRDSKEVESEVRSRMQPLEDLLRKEIDNLSTVANPTVCVELCQEFWDRTGQDVLRLLEYRRSRSWYKGLRVAVSILDDIFGSEMQRLCRTSLKEKDTARPEAIKEVHSILDHDAAI
;
A
#
# COMPACT_ATOMS: atom_id res chain seq x y z
N MET A 1 -3.87 -46.15 -21.18
CA MET A 1 -4.08 -47.46 -21.84
C MET A 1 -4.32 -47.24 -23.31
N THR A 2 -3.63 -47.99 -24.18
CA THR A 2 -3.89 -48.08 -25.62
C THR A 2 -5.27 -48.71 -25.86
N LEU A 3 -5.97 -48.28 -26.92
CA LEU A 3 -7.41 -48.57 -27.13
C LEU A 3 -7.72 -50.07 -27.19
N GLU A 4 -6.81 -50.88 -27.74
CA GLU A 4 -7.03 -52.33 -27.93
C GLU A 4 -6.76 -53.18 -26.68
N GLN A 5 -5.80 -52.79 -25.83
CA GLN A 5 -5.63 -53.41 -24.51
C GLN A 5 -6.80 -53.06 -23.55
N GLY A 6 -7.42 -51.90 -23.76
CA GLY A 6 -8.60 -51.45 -23.00
C GLY A 6 -9.83 -52.33 -23.23
N THR A 7 -10.11 -52.72 -24.47
CA THR A 7 -11.27 -53.55 -24.82
C THR A 7 -11.11 -55.00 -24.35
N TRP A 8 -9.92 -55.60 -24.50
CA TRP A 8 -9.68 -56.97 -24.04
C TRP A 8 -9.70 -57.09 -22.51
N GLY A 9 -9.13 -56.09 -21.81
CA GLY A 9 -9.22 -56.01 -20.35
C GLY A 9 -10.67 -55.91 -19.84
N ALA A 10 -11.49 -55.10 -20.50
CA ALA A 10 -12.91 -54.98 -20.19
C ALA A 10 -13.68 -56.31 -20.40
N VAL A 11 -13.36 -57.07 -21.45
CA VAL A 11 -13.97 -58.39 -21.70
C VAL A 11 -13.60 -59.40 -20.61
N ILE A 12 -12.33 -59.44 -20.19
CA ILE A 12 -11.88 -60.34 -19.12
C ILE A 12 -12.55 -59.97 -17.79
N SER A 13 -12.61 -58.67 -17.44
CA SER A 13 -13.29 -58.23 -16.23
C SER A 13 -14.80 -58.50 -16.25
N TYR A 14 -15.44 -58.34 -17.42
CA TYR A 14 -16.84 -58.70 -17.60
C TYR A 14 -17.08 -60.20 -17.36
N GLU A 15 -16.24 -61.08 -17.93
CA GLU A 15 -16.31 -62.53 -17.71
C GLU A 15 -16.12 -62.88 -16.23
N ALA A 16 -15.17 -62.22 -15.56
CA ALA A 16 -14.91 -62.39 -14.13
C ALA A 16 -16.13 -61.98 -13.27
N CYS A 17 -16.80 -60.87 -13.59
CA CYS A 17 -18.03 -60.46 -12.92
C CYS A 17 -19.17 -61.46 -13.12
N VAL A 18 -19.37 -61.97 -14.34
CA VAL A 18 -20.41 -62.97 -14.63
C VAL A 18 -20.14 -64.27 -13.86
N ARG A 19 -18.89 -64.73 -13.82
CA ARG A 19 -18.50 -65.91 -13.03
C ARG A 19 -18.71 -65.72 -11.55
N LEU A 20 -18.37 -64.55 -11.02
CA LEU A 20 -18.62 -64.19 -9.64
C LEU A 20 -20.12 -64.22 -9.32
N CYS A 21 -20.96 -63.59 -10.16
CA CYS A 21 -22.41 -63.60 -9.97
C CYS A 21 -23.01 -65.01 -10.02
N LEU A 22 -22.57 -65.86 -10.96
CA LEU A 22 -23.00 -67.26 -11.02
C LEU A 22 -22.53 -68.09 -9.81
N HIS A 23 -21.30 -67.85 -9.35
CA HIS A 23 -20.76 -68.49 -8.15
C HIS A 23 -21.51 -68.06 -6.89
N ALA A 24 -21.81 -66.76 -6.76
CA ALA A 24 -22.64 -66.23 -5.70
C ALA A 24 -24.03 -66.85 -5.74
N TRP A 25 -24.70 -66.89 -6.90
CA TRP A 25 -26.00 -67.56 -7.07
C TRP A 25 -25.99 -69.02 -6.58
N ALA A 26 -24.94 -69.77 -6.91
CA ALA A 26 -24.84 -71.18 -6.54
C ALA A 26 -24.60 -71.41 -5.03
N ASN A 27 -23.91 -70.49 -4.34
CA ASN A 27 -23.48 -70.70 -2.95
C ASN A 27 -24.28 -69.89 -1.91
N HIS A 28 -24.71 -68.68 -2.26
CA HIS A 28 -25.42 -67.76 -1.38
C HIS A 28 -26.51 -67.01 -2.17
N TYR A 29 -27.79 -67.25 -1.88
CA TYR A 29 -28.88 -66.52 -2.54
C TYR A 29 -28.83 -65.04 -2.16
N SER A 30 -28.24 -64.21 -3.02
CA SER A 30 -28.12 -62.76 -2.88
C SER A 30 -29.04 -62.08 -3.88
N THR A 31 -29.86 -61.15 -3.40
CA THR A 31 -30.81 -60.37 -4.20
C THR A 31 -30.11 -59.49 -5.23
N GLU A 32 -28.87 -59.12 -4.95
CA GLU A 32 -27.98 -58.30 -5.79
C GLU A 32 -27.50 -59.05 -7.03
N VAL A 33 -27.44 -60.38 -7.00
CA VAL A 33 -27.03 -61.20 -8.16
C VAL A 33 -28.07 -61.12 -9.27
N HIS A 34 -29.36 -61.13 -8.92
CA HIS A 34 -30.44 -61.00 -9.89
C HIS A 34 -30.35 -59.69 -10.67
N TYR A 35 -29.95 -58.60 -10.00
CA TYR A 35 -29.76 -57.29 -10.62
C TYR A 35 -28.72 -57.29 -11.75
N PHE A 36 -27.65 -58.09 -11.64
CA PHE A 36 -26.59 -58.15 -12.66
C PHE A 36 -26.80 -59.20 -13.75
N LEU A 37 -27.52 -60.29 -13.45
CA LEU A 37 -27.77 -61.37 -14.40
C LEU A 37 -29.06 -61.21 -15.20
N GLU A 38 -29.91 -60.24 -14.86
CA GLU A 38 -31.15 -59.94 -15.58
C GLU A 38 -30.88 -59.59 -17.05
N ASN A 39 -31.79 -59.99 -17.95
CA ASN A 39 -31.74 -59.69 -19.39
C ASN A 39 -30.39 -60.04 -20.04
N GLU A 40 -29.87 -61.25 -19.77
CA GLU A 40 -28.59 -61.72 -20.33
C GLU A 40 -27.42 -60.78 -19.99
N CYS A 41 -27.34 -60.34 -18.73
CA CYS A 41 -26.31 -59.43 -18.23
C CYS A 41 -26.26 -58.09 -18.99
N ALA A 42 -27.38 -57.60 -19.53
CA ALA A 42 -27.43 -56.37 -20.33
C ALA A 42 -26.79 -55.17 -19.60
N LEU A 43 -27.04 -55.03 -18.31
CA LEU A 43 -26.49 -53.97 -17.46
C LEU A 43 -24.96 -54.02 -17.37
N LEU A 44 -24.38 -55.22 -17.21
CA LEU A 44 -22.92 -55.40 -17.23
C LEU A 44 -22.37 -55.15 -18.65
N ARG A 45 -23.03 -55.63 -19.70
CA ARG A 45 -22.61 -55.41 -21.09
C ARG A 45 -22.59 -53.91 -21.45
N GLU A 46 -23.56 -53.15 -20.96
CA GLU A 46 -23.64 -51.70 -21.13
C GLU A 46 -22.57 -50.96 -20.30
N ALA A 47 -22.44 -51.27 -19.01
CA ALA A 47 -21.51 -50.59 -18.11
C ALA A 47 -20.03 -50.75 -18.52
N PHE A 48 -19.65 -51.92 -19.05
CA PHE A 48 -18.31 -52.15 -19.60
C PHE A 48 -18.13 -51.65 -21.05
N GLY A 49 -19.18 -51.11 -21.68
CA GLY A 49 -19.15 -50.63 -23.07
C GLY A 49 -19.01 -51.75 -24.11
N LEU A 50 -19.40 -52.97 -23.75
CA LEU A 50 -19.22 -54.18 -24.56
C LEU A 50 -20.42 -54.50 -25.45
N GLN A 51 -21.50 -53.71 -25.36
CA GLN A 51 -22.75 -53.95 -26.09
C GLN A 51 -22.55 -54.07 -27.61
N ASN A 52 -21.63 -53.30 -28.21
CA ASN A 52 -21.31 -53.35 -29.64
C ASN A 52 -20.06 -54.17 -29.98
N VAL A 53 -19.45 -54.81 -28.97
CA VAL A 53 -18.22 -55.62 -29.08
C VAL A 53 -18.56 -57.11 -29.02
N LEU A 54 -19.49 -57.49 -28.13
CA LEU A 54 -20.01 -58.84 -28.01
C LEU A 54 -21.13 -59.09 -29.03
N LEU A 55 -21.39 -60.37 -29.33
CA LEU A 55 -22.47 -60.77 -30.23
C LEU A 55 -23.83 -60.30 -29.67
N GLN A 56 -24.62 -59.64 -30.52
CA GLN A 56 -25.98 -59.19 -30.20
C GLN A 56 -26.99 -60.25 -30.65
N SER A 57 -28.04 -60.46 -29.88
CA SER A 57 -29.14 -61.35 -30.28
C SER A 57 -29.96 -60.71 -31.40
N GLU A 58 -30.66 -61.53 -32.18
CA GLU A 58 -31.54 -61.05 -33.25
C GLU A 58 -32.62 -60.10 -32.71
N ALA A 59 -33.13 -60.36 -31.50
CA ALA A 59 -34.09 -59.51 -30.81
C ALA A 59 -33.54 -58.10 -30.46
N GLU A 60 -32.27 -58.00 -30.02
CA GLU A 60 -31.62 -56.71 -29.72
C GLU A 60 -31.33 -55.89 -30.99
N LEU A 61 -30.93 -56.56 -32.07
CA LEU A 61 -30.70 -55.94 -33.37
C LEU A 61 -31.99 -55.38 -33.99
N LEU A 62 -33.11 -56.08 -33.80
CA LEU A 62 -34.44 -55.65 -34.26
C LEU A 62 -35.04 -54.54 -33.38
N ALA A 63 -34.77 -54.53 -32.06
CA ALA A 63 -35.26 -53.51 -31.13
C ALA A 63 -34.63 -52.11 -31.36
N LYS A 64 -33.35 -52.05 -31.75
CA LYS A 64 -32.63 -50.79 -32.07
C LYS A 64 -33.20 -50.03 -33.27
N GLY A 65 -34.07 -50.64 -34.09
CA GLY A 65 -34.68 -50.02 -35.25
C GLY A 65 -35.73 -48.94 -34.96
N SER A 66 -36.11 -48.69 -33.70
CA SER A 66 -37.29 -47.85 -33.39
C SER A 66 -37.08 -46.66 -32.44
N SER A 67 -35.89 -46.42 -31.87
CA SER A 67 -35.68 -45.24 -30.99
C SER A 67 -34.23 -44.73 -30.91
N LYS A 68 -33.90 -43.72 -31.74
CA LYS A 68 -33.03 -42.57 -31.37
C LYS A 68 -32.94 -41.57 -32.52
N LEU A 69 -33.69 -40.48 -32.40
CA LEU A 69 -33.54 -39.23 -33.16
C LEU A 69 -33.04 -38.15 -32.18
N SER A 70 -31.89 -37.53 -32.50
CA SER A 70 -31.23 -36.37 -31.86
C SER A 70 -30.73 -36.60 -30.41
N SER A 71 -29.51 -36.21 -30.02
CA SER A 71 -28.95 -34.86 -30.07
C SER A 71 -27.40 -34.81 -30.23
N GLU A 72 -26.94 -33.60 -30.54
CA GLU A 72 -25.60 -33.13 -30.90
C GLU A 72 -24.42 -33.57 -30.01
N SER A 73 -23.26 -33.81 -30.65
CA SER A 73 -22.08 -32.92 -30.57
C SER A 73 -20.83 -33.72 -30.94
N ALA A 74 -20.29 -33.43 -32.12
CA ALA A 74 -19.01 -33.95 -32.56
C ALA A 74 -17.88 -33.13 -31.93
N ALA A 75 -17.07 -33.76 -31.08
CA ALA A 75 -15.71 -33.31 -30.77
C ALA A 75 -14.71 -34.39 -31.27
N PRO A 76 -13.58 -34.01 -31.89
CA PRO A 76 -12.71 -34.94 -32.58
C PRO A 76 -11.82 -35.71 -31.60
N ASN A 77 -11.82 -37.03 -31.70
CA ASN A 77 -10.83 -37.88 -31.02
C ASN A 77 -9.44 -37.63 -31.63
N PRO A 78 -8.38 -37.41 -30.83
CA PRO A 78 -7.02 -37.42 -31.37
C PRO A 78 -6.62 -38.89 -31.61
N VAL A 79 -6.54 -39.27 -32.87
CA VAL A 79 -5.92 -40.53 -33.28
C VAL A 79 -4.43 -40.46 -32.88
N LYS A 80 -4.02 -41.27 -31.90
CA LYS A 80 -2.60 -41.52 -31.64
C LYS A 80 -2.02 -42.29 -32.82
N THR A 81 -1.39 -41.57 -33.74
CA THR A 81 -0.56 -42.12 -34.81
C THR A 81 0.82 -42.43 -34.22
N SER A 82 1.04 -43.66 -33.78
CA SER A 82 2.42 -44.15 -33.55
C SER A 82 3.08 -44.31 -34.92
N GLY A 83 3.84 -43.31 -35.34
CA GLY A 83 4.57 -43.37 -36.60
C GLY A 83 5.86 -44.19 -36.47
N LYS A 84 6.38 -44.64 -37.61
CA LYS A 84 7.66 -45.36 -37.72
C LYS A 84 8.65 -44.47 -38.49
N ILE A 85 9.81 -44.17 -37.91
CA ILE A 85 10.89 -43.43 -38.57
C ILE A 85 11.97 -44.41 -38.99
N LYS A 86 12.23 -44.53 -40.29
CA LYS A 86 13.42 -45.19 -40.82
C LYS A 86 14.52 -44.15 -41.01
N LEU A 87 15.67 -44.37 -40.40
CA LEU A 87 16.77 -43.41 -40.37
C LEU A 87 18.08 -44.04 -40.83
N GLN A 88 18.82 -43.31 -41.66
CA GLN A 88 20.14 -43.70 -42.15
C GLN A 88 21.09 -42.48 -42.18
N VAL A 89 22.31 -42.64 -41.66
CA VAL A 89 23.34 -41.58 -41.66
C VAL A 89 24.23 -41.70 -42.90
N ARG A 90 24.24 -40.67 -43.76
CA ARG A 90 24.98 -40.69 -45.04
C ARG A 90 26.35 -40.04 -44.96
N LYS A 91 26.45 -38.83 -44.39
CA LYS A 91 27.71 -38.06 -44.36
C LYS A 91 27.77 -37.14 -43.15
N VAL A 92 28.95 -36.97 -42.57
CA VAL A 92 29.24 -36.00 -41.50
C VAL A 92 30.35 -35.07 -41.99
N ILE A 93 30.18 -33.76 -41.79
CA ILE A 93 31.18 -32.74 -42.14
C ILE A 93 31.35 -31.83 -40.91
N MET A 94 32.57 -31.73 -40.40
CA MET A 94 32.95 -30.87 -39.27
C MET A 94 33.82 -29.72 -39.79
N GLY A 95 33.56 -28.48 -39.36
CA GLY A 95 34.27 -27.27 -39.82
C GLY A 95 33.46 -26.37 -40.77
N LEU A 96 33.71 -25.06 -40.68
CA LEU A 96 33.09 -24.01 -41.51
C LEU A 96 33.82 -23.88 -42.85
N ASP A 97 33.40 -24.65 -43.85
CA ASP A 97 33.61 -24.29 -45.26
C ASP A 97 32.30 -23.74 -45.85
N GLU A 98 32.39 -22.60 -46.55
CA GLU A 98 31.30 -21.82 -47.16
C GLU A 98 30.38 -22.66 -48.09
N PRO A 99 29.10 -22.26 -48.27
CA PRO A 99 28.09 -23.10 -48.92
C PRO A 99 28.03 -22.87 -50.44
N PRO A 100 27.63 -23.87 -51.25
CA PRO A 100 26.86 -23.60 -52.45
C PRO A 100 25.37 -23.50 -52.09
N ALA A 101 24.74 -22.49 -52.69
CA ALA A 101 23.34 -22.13 -52.53
C ALA A 101 22.40 -23.21 -53.11
N SER A 102 21.68 -23.90 -52.23
CA SER A 102 20.28 -24.32 -52.45
C SER A 102 19.81 -25.09 -51.23
N CYS A 103 18.92 -24.49 -50.43
CA CYS A 103 17.75 -25.16 -49.85
C CYS A 103 17.02 -24.17 -48.95
N SER A 104 15.93 -23.65 -49.50
CA SER A 104 14.96 -22.79 -48.86
C SER A 104 14.12 -23.60 -47.86
N PHE A 105 14.14 -23.22 -46.59
CA PHE A 105 13.02 -23.51 -45.69
C PHE A 105 12.30 -22.21 -45.37
N SER A 106 11.09 -22.11 -45.89
CA SER A 106 10.08 -21.12 -45.52
C SER A 106 9.76 -21.22 -44.03
N SER A 107 10.02 -20.15 -43.31
CA SER A 107 9.55 -19.88 -41.96
C SER A 107 8.03 -20.03 -41.86
N LEU A 108 7.56 -20.82 -40.89
CA LEU A 108 6.16 -20.75 -40.44
C LEU A 108 5.98 -19.49 -39.59
N LYS A 109 4.89 -18.79 -39.90
CA LYS A 109 4.49 -17.45 -39.46
C LYS A 109 4.37 -17.35 -37.93
N GLU A 110 5.13 -16.43 -37.33
CA GLU A 110 4.76 -15.85 -36.02
C GLU A 110 3.46 -15.05 -36.16
N PRO A 111 2.58 -15.00 -35.14
CA PRO A 111 1.53 -14.00 -35.10
C PRO A 111 2.18 -12.62 -34.99
N LYS A 112 1.71 -11.66 -35.80
CA LYS A 112 2.18 -10.26 -35.79
C LYS A 112 1.92 -9.64 -34.41
N ILE A 113 2.93 -9.70 -33.54
CA ILE A 113 3.09 -8.78 -32.41
C ILE A 113 4.21 -7.83 -32.81
N ASN A 114 3.92 -6.53 -32.73
CA ASN A 114 4.80 -5.45 -33.12
C ASN A 114 6.07 -5.42 -32.23
N LYS A 115 7.15 -6.12 -32.66
CA LYS A 115 8.41 -6.29 -31.91
C LYS A 115 9.22 -4.99 -31.77
N ASP A 116 8.89 -3.92 -32.51
CA ASP A 116 9.62 -2.65 -32.47
C ASP A 116 9.23 -1.72 -31.30
N SER A 117 8.16 -2.02 -30.57
CA SER A 117 7.79 -1.32 -29.32
C SER A 117 8.35 -2.01 -28.07
N ILE A 118 8.44 -3.34 -28.07
CA ILE A 118 8.91 -4.12 -26.91
C ILE A 118 10.44 -4.12 -26.83
N GLY A 119 11.15 -4.10 -27.97
CA GLY A 119 12.61 -3.99 -28.00
C GLY A 119 13.15 -2.72 -27.34
N ARG A 120 12.43 -1.59 -27.47
CA ARG A 120 12.79 -0.30 -26.83
C ARG A 120 12.42 -0.24 -25.35
N HIS A 121 11.40 -0.97 -24.90
CA HIS A 121 11.05 -1.03 -23.48
C HIS A 121 11.96 -1.98 -22.68
N ILE A 122 12.38 -3.10 -23.27
CA ILE A 122 13.26 -4.06 -22.57
C ILE A 122 14.72 -3.56 -22.51
N SER A 123 15.20 -2.80 -23.50
CA SER A 123 16.51 -2.15 -23.44
C SER A 123 16.57 -1.03 -22.39
N ASN A 124 15.50 -0.25 -22.23
CA ASN A 124 15.41 0.82 -21.24
C ASN A 124 15.26 0.29 -19.80
N LEU A 125 14.60 -0.87 -19.62
CA LEU A 125 14.52 -1.57 -18.33
C LEU A 125 15.87 -2.21 -17.93
N ARG A 126 16.63 -2.75 -18.90
CA ARG A 126 17.96 -3.33 -18.65
C ARG A 126 19.03 -2.28 -18.29
N SER A 127 18.95 -1.06 -18.80
CA SER A 127 19.89 0.01 -18.46
C SER A 127 19.62 0.68 -17.10
N SER A 128 18.39 0.58 -16.57
CA SER A 128 18.01 1.17 -15.27
C SER A 128 18.20 0.23 -14.08
N LEU A 129 18.10 -1.09 -14.28
CA LEU A 129 18.12 -2.08 -13.19
C LEU A 129 19.51 -2.65 -12.88
N TYR A 130 20.47 -2.53 -13.79
CA TYR A 130 21.83 -3.05 -13.60
C TYR A 130 22.68 -2.27 -12.57
N PRO A 131 22.54 -0.93 -12.40
CA PRO A 131 23.20 -0.19 -11.31
C PRO A 131 22.63 -0.51 -9.92
N TRP A 132 21.32 -0.77 -9.83
CA TRP A 132 20.61 -1.08 -8.58
C TRP A 132 20.91 -2.50 -8.07
N LEU A 133 20.98 -3.49 -8.98
CA LEU A 133 21.37 -4.86 -8.62
C LEU A 133 22.84 -4.98 -8.17
N LYS A 134 23.71 -4.07 -8.61
CA LYS A 134 25.13 -4.01 -8.20
C LYS A 134 25.35 -3.34 -6.83
N SER A 135 24.41 -2.51 -6.35
CA SER A 135 24.44 -1.94 -4.99
C SER A 135 23.82 -2.86 -3.94
N VAL A 136 22.84 -3.68 -4.31
CA VAL A 136 22.16 -4.60 -3.39
C VAL A 136 22.99 -5.85 -3.09
N TRP A 137 23.82 -6.32 -4.03
CA TRP A 137 24.74 -7.45 -3.80
C TRP A 137 25.98 -7.11 -2.98
N LYS A 138 26.22 -5.83 -2.67
CA LYS A 138 27.33 -5.37 -1.83
C LYS A 138 27.02 -5.35 -0.33
N ASN A 139 25.76 -5.57 0.06
CA ASN A 139 25.29 -5.40 1.45
C ASN A 139 24.82 -6.69 2.14
N TYR A 140 24.99 -7.87 1.52
CA TYR A 140 24.65 -9.18 2.11
C TYR A 140 25.85 -10.14 2.21
N LEU A 141 26.97 -9.64 2.75
CA LEU A 141 28.00 -10.49 3.34
C LEU A 141 28.29 -9.95 4.76
N PRO A 142 28.09 -10.74 5.82
CA PRO A 142 28.35 -10.27 7.19
C PRO A 142 29.85 -10.05 7.43
N PRO A 143 30.22 -9.10 8.32
CA PRO A 143 31.60 -8.80 8.64
C PRO A 143 32.20 -9.91 9.49
N ARG A 144 33.37 -10.44 9.11
CA ARG A 144 34.20 -11.26 9.99
C ARG A 144 35.57 -10.60 10.12
N ALA A 145 35.89 -10.14 11.32
CA ALA A 145 37.18 -9.59 11.72
C ALA A 145 37.49 -10.07 13.16
N PRO A 146 38.74 -9.99 13.66
CA PRO A 146 39.68 -11.12 13.63
C PRO A 146 40.33 -11.44 14.99
N ALA A 147 40.83 -12.67 15.18
CA ALA A 147 41.82 -13.13 16.18
C ALA A 147 41.76 -14.67 16.25
N LYS A 148 42.80 -15.50 16.31
CA LYS A 148 44.22 -15.34 16.67
C LYS A 148 45.01 -16.51 16.05
N CYS A 149 46.22 -16.18 15.60
CA CYS A 149 47.48 -16.92 15.52
C CYS A 149 47.51 -18.46 15.42
N SER A 150 48.30 -18.96 14.44
CA SER A 150 49.61 -19.56 14.71
C SER A 150 50.29 -20.11 13.43
N PHE A 151 51.40 -19.47 13.02
CA PHE A 151 52.67 -19.97 12.43
C PHE A 151 52.63 -21.05 11.31
N ARG A 152 53.44 -21.04 10.24
CA ARG A 152 54.80 -20.52 9.99
C ARG A 152 55.16 -20.72 8.50
N GLN A 153 56.11 -19.90 8.00
CA GLN A 153 57.06 -20.13 6.87
C GLN A 153 56.47 -20.21 5.44
N SER A 154 57.03 -19.61 4.38
CA SER A 154 58.20 -18.76 4.18
C SER A 154 58.19 -18.17 2.75
N LEU A 155 58.63 -16.91 2.64
CA LEU A 155 59.29 -16.22 1.51
C LEU A 155 59.90 -17.15 0.42
N ASP A 156 59.72 -16.88 -0.88
CA ASP A 156 60.51 -15.88 -1.64
C ASP A 156 60.62 -16.12 -3.18
N TYR A 157 60.80 -14.99 -3.89
CA TYR A 157 61.57 -14.74 -5.12
C TYR A 157 61.13 -15.24 -6.52
N VAL A 158 60.52 -14.29 -7.24
CA VAL A 158 60.87 -13.78 -8.59
C VAL A 158 62.29 -14.14 -9.08
N GLN A 159 62.46 -14.72 -10.29
CA GLN A 159 63.32 -14.19 -11.39
C GLN A 159 63.62 -15.18 -12.55
N THR A 160 63.33 -14.73 -13.79
CA THR A 160 64.14 -14.83 -15.06
C THR A 160 64.68 -16.18 -15.58
N ARG A 161 65.02 -16.44 -16.85
CA ARG A 161 64.93 -15.82 -18.20
C ARG A 161 65.48 -16.86 -19.20
N ALA A 162 65.00 -16.80 -20.44
CA ALA A 162 65.76 -16.82 -21.70
C ALA A 162 66.56 -18.05 -22.22
N LYS A 163 66.07 -18.47 -23.41
CA LYS A 163 66.75 -18.54 -24.73
C LYS A 163 67.67 -19.71 -25.08
N ARG A 164 67.48 -20.22 -26.31
CA ARG A 164 68.37 -20.19 -27.51
C ARG A 164 67.67 -21.01 -28.63
N ILE A 165 67.77 -20.83 -29.95
CA ILE A 165 68.50 -20.01 -30.97
C ILE A 165 67.69 -20.20 -32.29
N LYS A 166 67.24 -19.14 -32.99
CA LYS A 166 67.82 -18.46 -34.18
C LYS A 166 67.96 -19.32 -35.47
N LYS A 167 67.21 -18.97 -36.54
CA LYS A 167 67.69 -18.44 -37.83
C LYS A 167 66.54 -18.34 -38.89
N VAL A 168 66.58 -17.25 -39.66
CA VAL A 168 65.83 -16.88 -40.88
C VAL A 168 66.95 -16.39 -41.84
N PRO A 169 66.96 -16.56 -43.20
CA PRO A 169 66.04 -15.81 -44.09
C PRO A 169 65.75 -16.25 -45.56
N LEU A 170 64.71 -15.61 -46.12
CA LEU A 170 64.41 -15.17 -47.52
C LEU A 170 64.62 -16.06 -48.77
N LYS A 171 63.57 -16.21 -49.61
CA LYS A 171 63.48 -15.64 -51.00
C LYS A 171 62.18 -16.05 -51.75
N ASP A 172 61.70 -15.12 -52.57
CA ASP A 172 60.60 -15.26 -53.55
C ASP A 172 60.86 -16.28 -54.68
N ALA A 173 59.80 -16.94 -55.17
CA ALA A 173 59.55 -17.17 -56.60
C ALA A 173 58.15 -17.81 -56.84
N ARG A 174 57.36 -17.16 -57.72
CA ARG A 174 56.20 -17.74 -58.43
C ARG A 174 56.66 -18.86 -59.38
N SER A 175 55.89 -19.95 -59.48
CA SER A 175 55.37 -20.54 -60.74
C SER A 175 54.97 -22.02 -60.58
N THR A 176 53.80 -22.38 -61.14
CA THR A 176 53.44 -23.69 -61.75
C THR A 176 53.46 -24.96 -60.87
N LEU A 177 52.56 -25.95 -60.93
CA LEU A 177 51.33 -26.26 -61.66
C LEU A 177 50.83 -27.60 -61.03
N CYS A 178 49.52 -27.79 -60.87
CA CYS A 178 48.79 -29.09 -60.81
C CYS A 178 49.22 -30.21 -59.81
N ASN A 179 48.49 -30.32 -58.69
CA ASN A 179 47.48 -31.38 -58.40
C ASN A 179 47.23 -31.49 -56.88
N PRO A 180 45.98 -31.46 -56.38
CA PRO A 180 45.70 -31.75 -54.98
C PRO A 180 45.70 -33.28 -54.75
N SER A 181 46.69 -33.75 -53.99
CA SER A 181 46.67 -35.07 -53.37
C SER A 181 45.69 -35.09 -52.20
N SER A 182 44.74 -36.03 -52.27
CA SER A 182 43.96 -36.64 -51.19
C SER A 182 44.39 -36.34 -49.74
N SER A 183 43.48 -35.78 -48.94
CA SER A 183 43.58 -35.69 -47.48
C SER A 183 42.44 -36.45 -46.79
N SER A 184 42.79 -37.64 -46.29
CA SER A 184 42.29 -38.33 -45.07
C SER A 184 40.83 -38.15 -44.64
N HIS A 185 40.02 -39.20 -44.86
CA HIS A 185 38.71 -39.37 -44.23
C HIS A 185 38.86 -39.68 -42.73
N GLU A 186 38.40 -38.79 -41.84
CA GLU A 186 38.17 -39.13 -40.44
C GLU A 186 36.88 -39.98 -40.32
N THR A 187 36.99 -41.19 -39.77
CA THR A 187 35.84 -42.07 -39.53
C THR A 187 35.11 -41.63 -38.27
N TYR A 188 34.01 -40.88 -38.41
CA TYR A 188 33.12 -40.53 -37.29
C TYR A 188 32.16 -41.68 -36.99
N SER A 189 31.68 -41.79 -35.75
CA SER A 189 30.56 -42.68 -35.40
C SER A 189 29.41 -41.90 -34.77
N CYS A 190 28.19 -42.27 -35.12
CA CYS A 190 26.98 -41.59 -34.65
C CYS A 190 26.20 -42.49 -33.70
N PHE A 191 25.74 -41.93 -32.58
CA PHE A 191 24.86 -42.59 -31.64
C PHE A 191 23.50 -41.92 -31.68
N LEU A 192 22.47 -42.71 -31.96
CA LEU A 192 21.14 -42.22 -32.26
C LEU A 192 20.17 -42.71 -31.20
N ARG A 193 19.39 -41.79 -30.64
CA ARG A 193 18.35 -42.11 -29.66
C ARG A 193 17.16 -41.17 -29.78
N LEU A 194 16.01 -41.65 -29.35
CA LEU A 194 14.88 -40.77 -29.06
C LEU A 194 15.08 -40.13 -27.68
N ARG A 195 14.44 -38.99 -27.46
CA ARG A 195 14.48 -38.34 -26.15
C ARG A 195 13.70 -39.14 -25.11
N SER A 196 12.67 -39.88 -25.53
CA SER A 196 11.88 -40.75 -24.66
C SER A 196 12.52 -42.11 -24.35
N SER A 197 13.50 -42.57 -25.13
CA SER A 197 14.23 -43.82 -24.89
C SER A 197 15.39 -43.64 -23.88
N PRO A 198 15.67 -44.62 -23.01
CA PRO A 198 16.81 -44.57 -22.08
C PRO A 198 18.15 -44.51 -22.85
N GLU A 199 19.17 -43.96 -22.21
CA GLU A 199 20.46 -43.68 -22.86
C GLU A 199 21.23 -44.95 -23.26
N GLU A 200 20.91 -46.08 -22.61
CA GLU A 200 21.45 -47.42 -22.90
C GLU A 200 20.98 -47.99 -24.24
N ASP A 201 19.87 -47.49 -24.80
CA ASP A 201 19.29 -47.94 -26.08
C ASP A 201 19.85 -47.17 -27.29
N ALA A 202 20.94 -46.41 -27.12
CA ALA A 202 21.53 -45.64 -28.20
C ALA A 202 22.14 -46.53 -29.29
N VAL A 203 21.61 -46.41 -30.51
CA VAL A 203 22.07 -47.22 -31.65
C VAL A 203 23.28 -46.57 -32.29
N ARG A 204 24.37 -47.32 -32.39
CA ARG A 204 25.60 -46.87 -33.07
C ARG A 204 25.47 -47.11 -34.57
N MET A 205 25.69 -46.06 -35.38
CA MET A 205 25.74 -46.14 -36.84
C MET A 205 27.01 -45.48 -37.39
N GLN A 206 27.52 -46.03 -38.49
CA GLN A 206 28.66 -45.46 -39.23
C GLN A 206 28.17 -44.60 -40.40
N PRO A 207 28.59 -43.33 -40.53
CA PRO A 207 28.25 -42.47 -41.66
C PRO A 207 28.69 -43.10 -42.98
N GLY A 208 27.75 -43.20 -43.93
CA GLY A 208 28.02 -43.81 -45.25
C GLY A 208 27.72 -45.30 -45.32
N SER A 209 27.36 -45.94 -44.19
CA SER A 209 26.82 -47.30 -44.17
C SER A 209 25.45 -47.36 -44.84
N SER A 210 25.17 -48.47 -45.55
CA SER A 210 23.83 -48.75 -46.07
C SER A 210 22.81 -49.15 -44.98
N GLU A 211 23.25 -49.22 -43.72
CA GLU A 211 22.45 -49.57 -42.57
C GLU A 211 21.36 -48.52 -42.28
N ALA A 212 20.14 -49.00 -42.01
CA ALA A 212 19.01 -48.16 -41.64
C ALA A 212 18.37 -48.71 -40.36
N HIS A 213 18.11 -47.84 -39.40
CA HIS A 213 17.46 -48.21 -38.14
C HIS A 213 16.04 -47.65 -38.07
N PHE A 214 15.16 -48.36 -37.37
CA PHE A 214 13.77 -47.96 -37.20
C PHE A 214 13.53 -47.46 -35.77
N PHE A 215 13.08 -46.22 -35.64
CA PHE A 215 12.68 -45.61 -34.38
C PHE A 215 11.15 -45.51 -34.29
N PHE A 216 10.64 -45.69 -33.07
CA PHE A 216 9.21 -45.65 -32.73
C PHE A 216 8.98 -44.53 -31.71
N PRO A 217 8.71 -43.29 -32.14
CA PRO A 217 8.46 -42.17 -31.23
C PRO A 217 7.12 -42.30 -30.49
N ASP A 218 7.11 -41.96 -29.21
CA ASP A 218 5.90 -42.00 -28.36
C ASP A 218 4.88 -40.91 -28.71
N SER A 219 5.35 -39.82 -29.31
CA SER A 219 4.50 -38.72 -29.81
C SER A 219 5.20 -37.92 -30.91
N LEU A 220 4.44 -37.13 -31.68
CA LEU A 220 4.99 -36.20 -32.68
C LEU A 220 5.84 -35.08 -32.06
N GLY A 221 5.75 -34.87 -30.74
CA GLY A 221 6.55 -33.89 -30.00
C GLY A 221 7.91 -34.43 -29.52
N ASP A 222 8.23 -35.69 -29.80
CA ASP A 222 9.52 -36.29 -29.42
C ASP A 222 10.67 -35.77 -30.30
N ASP A 223 11.89 -35.82 -29.76
CA ASP A 223 13.12 -35.33 -30.39
C ASP A 223 14.05 -36.50 -30.68
N LEU A 224 14.50 -36.62 -31.94
CA LEU A 224 15.57 -37.52 -32.33
C LEU A 224 16.92 -36.82 -32.11
N ILE A 225 17.75 -37.38 -31.23
CA ILE A 225 19.06 -36.85 -30.85
C ILE A 225 20.15 -37.74 -31.48
N ILE A 226 21.10 -37.11 -32.17
CA ILE A 226 22.22 -37.79 -32.83
C ILE A 226 23.52 -37.21 -32.30
N ALA A 227 24.19 -37.96 -31.43
CA ALA A 227 25.50 -37.60 -30.92
C ALA A 227 26.59 -38.09 -31.89
N VAL A 228 27.52 -37.21 -32.28
CA VAL A 228 28.63 -37.54 -33.18
C VAL A 228 29.91 -37.68 -32.38
N GLN A 229 30.63 -38.77 -32.56
CA GLN A 229 31.93 -39.03 -31.94
C GLN A 229 33.02 -39.17 -33.00
N ASP A 230 34.23 -38.70 -32.68
CA ASP A 230 35.41 -38.91 -33.53
C ASP A 230 35.90 -40.36 -33.47
N SER A 231 36.91 -40.67 -34.29
CA SER A 231 37.57 -41.98 -34.33
C SER A 231 38.24 -42.41 -33.01
N LYS A 232 38.38 -41.49 -32.05
CA LYS A 232 38.95 -41.72 -30.71
C LYS A 232 37.88 -41.81 -29.61
N GLY A 233 36.59 -41.76 -29.98
CA GLY A 233 35.45 -41.83 -29.06
C GLY A 233 35.13 -40.52 -28.34
N LYS A 234 35.71 -39.39 -28.76
CA LYS A 234 35.43 -38.07 -28.16
C LYS A 234 34.18 -37.47 -28.79
N HIS A 235 33.27 -36.97 -27.94
CA HIS A 235 32.05 -36.28 -28.39
C HIS A 235 32.37 -34.99 -29.14
N CYS A 236 31.92 -34.91 -30.40
CA CYS A 236 32.14 -33.80 -31.32
C CYS A 236 30.96 -32.82 -31.40
N GLY A 237 29.80 -33.20 -30.85
CA GLY A 237 28.56 -32.42 -30.86
C GLY A 237 27.34 -33.29 -31.13
N HIS A 238 26.15 -32.70 -31.04
CA HIS A 238 24.87 -33.38 -31.27
C HIS A 238 23.98 -32.63 -32.27
N ALA A 239 23.26 -33.37 -33.11
CA ALA A 239 22.20 -32.85 -33.96
C ALA A 239 20.83 -33.24 -33.37
N ARG A 240 19.82 -32.37 -33.54
CA ARG A 240 18.43 -32.64 -33.10
C ARG A 240 17.47 -32.49 -34.26
N ALA A 241 16.53 -33.42 -34.37
CA ALA A 241 15.44 -33.35 -35.34
C ALA A 241 14.11 -33.69 -34.64
N GLN A 242 13.15 -32.76 -34.69
CA GLN A 242 11.83 -32.98 -34.11
C GLN A 242 11.00 -33.91 -35.01
N VAL A 243 10.29 -34.85 -34.41
CA VAL A 243 9.51 -35.87 -35.14
C VAL A 243 8.40 -35.25 -35.99
N SER A 244 7.71 -34.23 -35.49
CA SER A 244 6.74 -33.44 -36.26
C SER A 244 7.31 -32.87 -37.56
N ALA A 245 8.53 -32.31 -37.50
CA ALA A 245 9.20 -31.74 -38.66
C ALA A 245 9.65 -32.80 -39.69
N ILE A 246 9.81 -34.06 -39.27
CA ILE A 246 10.09 -35.20 -40.15
C ILE A 246 8.78 -35.67 -40.81
N ALA A 247 7.68 -35.73 -40.07
CA ALA A 247 6.36 -36.13 -40.56
C ALA A 247 5.75 -35.15 -41.58
N ASP A 248 5.95 -33.83 -41.42
CA ASP A 248 5.32 -32.79 -42.25
C ASP A 248 5.77 -32.77 -43.73
N LYS A 249 6.90 -33.42 -44.08
CA LYS A 249 7.41 -33.46 -45.48
C LYS A 249 8.01 -34.83 -45.84
N PRO A 250 7.18 -35.85 -46.12
CA PRO A 250 7.64 -37.22 -46.40
C PRO A 250 8.36 -37.38 -47.75
N GLY A 251 8.32 -36.37 -48.64
CA GLY A 251 8.96 -36.42 -49.97
C GLY A 251 10.45 -36.07 -50.00
N ASP A 252 10.99 -35.45 -48.94
CA ASP A 252 12.38 -34.98 -48.90
C ASP A 252 13.25 -35.97 -48.12
N LYS A 253 13.64 -37.06 -48.79
CA LYS A 253 14.29 -38.21 -48.15
C LYS A 253 15.65 -37.88 -47.54
N LEU A 254 16.36 -36.84 -47.99
CA LEU A 254 17.72 -36.50 -47.59
C LEU A 254 17.79 -35.08 -47.01
N ARG A 255 18.07 -34.94 -45.70
CA ARG A 255 18.22 -33.64 -45.02
C ARG A 255 19.60 -33.43 -44.42
N TRP A 256 20.09 -32.20 -44.49
CA TRP A 256 21.24 -31.74 -43.73
C TRP A 256 20.80 -31.12 -42.40
N CYS A 257 21.27 -31.68 -41.29
CA CYS A 257 21.04 -31.16 -39.94
C CYS A 257 22.32 -30.53 -39.38
N PRO A 258 22.27 -29.35 -38.76
CA PRO A 258 23.41 -28.77 -38.06
C PRO A 258 23.75 -29.55 -36.78
N ILE A 259 25.05 -29.61 -36.46
CA ILE A 259 25.61 -30.22 -35.24
C ILE A 259 26.00 -29.09 -34.28
N TYR A 260 25.56 -29.15 -33.03
CA TYR A 260 25.85 -28.16 -31.98
C TYR A 260 26.64 -28.79 -30.83
N THR A 261 27.46 -27.98 -30.16
CA THR A 261 28.11 -28.33 -28.88
C THR A 261 27.35 -27.73 -27.71
N ASP A 262 27.34 -28.40 -26.55
CA ASP A 262 26.48 -28.04 -25.40
C ASP A 262 26.68 -26.63 -24.81
N LEU A 263 27.73 -25.91 -25.23
CA LEU A 263 28.11 -24.59 -24.71
C LEU A 263 28.02 -23.44 -25.75
N GLU A 264 27.70 -23.71 -27.03
CA GLU A 264 27.69 -22.69 -28.10
C GLU A 264 26.41 -22.75 -28.96
N LEU A 265 25.86 -21.58 -29.32
CA LEU A 265 24.67 -21.42 -30.18
C LEU A 265 24.98 -21.53 -31.69
N GLU A 266 26.26 -21.60 -32.07
CA GLU A 266 26.68 -21.73 -33.48
C GLU A 266 26.93 -23.19 -33.89
N PRO A 267 26.57 -23.60 -35.11
CA PRO A 267 26.74 -24.97 -35.58
C PRO A 267 28.23 -25.27 -35.89
N VAL A 268 28.76 -26.30 -35.26
CA VAL A 268 30.16 -26.75 -35.39
C VAL A 268 30.36 -27.68 -36.61
N GLY A 269 29.27 -28.17 -37.19
CA GLY A 269 29.27 -29.03 -38.37
C GLY A 269 27.87 -29.31 -38.93
N ARG A 270 27.78 -30.18 -39.94
CA ARG A 270 26.52 -30.64 -40.54
C ARG A 270 26.54 -32.16 -40.79
N ILE A 271 25.41 -32.81 -40.58
CA ILE A 271 25.17 -34.24 -40.82
C ILE A 271 24.06 -34.44 -41.84
N GLN A 272 24.26 -35.32 -42.81
CA GLN A 272 23.28 -35.70 -43.81
C GLN A 272 22.54 -36.98 -43.38
N LEU A 273 21.23 -36.87 -43.21
CA LEU A 273 20.35 -37.93 -42.75
C LEU A 273 19.34 -38.29 -43.84
N CYS A 274 19.16 -39.57 -44.07
CA CYS A 274 18.05 -40.09 -44.85
C CYS A 274 16.92 -40.50 -43.91
N MET A 275 15.78 -39.82 -43.97
CA MET A 275 14.65 -40.01 -43.03
C MET A 275 13.36 -40.32 -43.80
N GLU A 276 12.74 -41.46 -43.51
CA GLU A 276 11.42 -41.83 -44.03
C GLU A 276 10.46 -42.05 -42.86
N TYR A 277 9.38 -41.26 -42.80
CA TYR A 277 8.31 -41.44 -41.83
C TYR A 277 7.14 -42.17 -42.48
N SER A 278 6.71 -43.28 -41.90
CA SER A 278 5.57 -44.06 -42.38
C SER A 278 4.55 -44.27 -41.26
N THR A 279 3.27 -44.05 -41.56
CA THR A 279 2.11 -44.39 -40.73
C THR A 279 1.32 -45.49 -41.44
N ASN A 280 1.84 -46.72 -41.50
CA ASN A 280 1.07 -47.84 -42.03
C ASN A 280 0.36 -48.56 -40.87
N PRO A 281 -0.98 -48.70 -40.89
CA PRO A 281 -1.73 -49.46 -39.89
C PRO A 281 -1.86 -50.96 -40.22
N ASP A 282 -1.36 -51.45 -41.37
CA ASP A 282 -1.46 -52.86 -41.74
C ASP A 282 -0.08 -53.44 -42.05
N GLU A 283 0.41 -54.28 -41.14
CA GLU A 283 0.87 -55.66 -41.39
C GLU A 283 1.57 -56.19 -40.12
N ASN A 284 1.07 -57.33 -39.62
CA ASN A 284 1.62 -58.20 -38.57
C ASN A 284 1.39 -57.84 -37.10
N HIS A 285 0.13 -57.88 -36.66
CA HIS A 285 -0.21 -58.17 -35.26
C HIS A 285 -0.31 -59.69 -35.05
N HIS A 286 0.77 -60.32 -34.60
CA HIS A 286 0.62 -61.47 -33.72
C HIS A 286 0.07 -60.93 -32.38
N LEU A 287 -1.26 -61.02 -32.20
CA LEU A 287 -1.98 -60.71 -30.97
C LEU A 287 -1.38 -61.48 -29.79
N LYS A 288 -0.48 -60.85 -29.03
CA LYS A 288 -0.23 -61.23 -27.64
C LYS A 288 -1.37 -60.66 -26.81
N PHE A 289 -2.46 -61.41 -26.68
CA PHE A 289 -3.44 -61.22 -25.62
C PHE A 289 -2.70 -61.44 -24.29
N GLY A 290 -2.28 -60.35 -23.63
CA GLY A 290 -1.59 -60.42 -22.35
C GLY A 290 -2.53 -60.85 -21.22
N SER A 291 -2.00 -61.52 -20.20
CA SER A 291 -2.72 -61.79 -18.95
C SER A 291 -3.09 -60.48 -18.25
N VAL A 292 -4.34 -60.34 -17.82
CA VAL A 292 -4.81 -59.19 -17.02
C VAL A 292 -4.65 -59.55 -15.55
N ALA A 293 -3.91 -58.73 -14.80
CA ALA A 293 -3.79 -58.89 -13.35
C ALA A 293 -5.13 -58.61 -12.66
N GLU A 294 -5.37 -59.23 -11.51
CA GLU A 294 -6.62 -59.15 -10.74
C GLU A 294 -6.93 -57.70 -10.31
N THR A 295 -5.90 -56.92 -9.99
CA THR A 295 -6.00 -55.48 -9.68
C THR A 295 -6.39 -54.64 -10.91
N ALA A 296 -5.84 -54.96 -12.07
CA ALA A 296 -6.23 -54.33 -13.33
C ALA A 296 -7.66 -54.73 -13.73
N ALA A 297 -8.07 -55.97 -13.45
CA ALA A 297 -9.44 -56.41 -13.68
C ALA A 297 -10.43 -55.66 -12.78
N TYR A 298 -10.11 -55.52 -11.49
CA TYR A 298 -10.87 -54.72 -10.52
C TYR A 298 -11.01 -53.26 -10.95
N ASP A 299 -9.94 -52.65 -11.47
CA ASP A 299 -9.99 -51.27 -11.99
C ASP A 299 -11.07 -51.07 -13.07
N TYR A 300 -11.26 -52.06 -13.96
CA TYR A 300 -12.33 -51.99 -14.97
C TYR A 300 -13.72 -52.13 -14.34
N VAL A 301 -13.89 -53.02 -13.34
CA VAL A 301 -15.16 -53.15 -12.60
C VAL A 301 -15.49 -51.85 -11.87
N PHE A 302 -14.50 -51.26 -11.21
CA PHE A 302 -14.62 -50.01 -10.48
C PHE A 302 -15.00 -48.84 -11.41
N VAL A 303 -14.33 -48.72 -12.57
CA VAL A 303 -14.69 -47.72 -13.58
C VAL A 303 -16.09 -47.96 -14.15
N ALA A 304 -16.50 -49.20 -14.36
CA ALA A 304 -17.85 -49.53 -14.81
C ALA A 304 -18.91 -49.13 -13.77
N ALA A 305 -18.67 -49.40 -12.49
CA ALA A 305 -19.54 -49.01 -11.38
C ALA A 305 -19.72 -47.48 -11.30
N ILE A 306 -18.62 -46.73 -11.36
CA ILE A 306 -18.65 -45.26 -11.34
C ILE A 306 -19.41 -44.68 -12.53
N LYS A 307 -19.14 -45.20 -13.75
CA LYS A 307 -19.79 -44.72 -14.97
C LYS A 307 -21.30 -44.94 -14.93
N PHE A 308 -21.72 -46.08 -14.42
CA PHE A 308 -23.13 -46.44 -14.31
C PHE A 308 -23.86 -45.59 -13.27
N GLN A 309 -23.21 -45.24 -12.15
CA GLN A 309 -23.82 -44.43 -11.09
C GLN A 309 -23.81 -42.91 -11.37
N HIS A 310 -23.35 -42.45 -12.55
CA HIS A 310 -23.27 -41.03 -12.92
C HIS A 310 -22.64 -40.15 -11.82
N PHE A 311 -21.48 -40.57 -11.32
CA PHE A 311 -20.75 -39.87 -10.26
C PHE A 311 -20.63 -38.36 -10.56
N GLN A 312 -21.32 -37.51 -9.79
CA GLN A 312 -21.25 -36.04 -9.87
C GLN A 312 -20.48 -35.47 -8.67
N GLN A 313 -20.16 -34.17 -8.73
CA GLN A 313 -19.30 -33.41 -7.81
C GLN A 313 -19.62 -33.48 -6.29
N ARG A 314 -20.67 -34.20 -5.87
CA ARG A 314 -21.07 -34.38 -4.46
C ARG A 314 -21.53 -35.80 -4.08
N SER A 315 -21.43 -36.78 -4.97
CA SER A 315 -21.82 -38.18 -4.72
C SER A 315 -20.58 -39.08 -4.68
N PHE A 316 -19.87 -39.09 -3.55
CA PHE A 316 -18.54 -39.74 -3.47
C PHE A 316 -18.57 -41.23 -3.08
N LEU A 317 -19.75 -41.78 -2.76
CA LEU A 317 -19.92 -43.15 -2.27
C LEU A 317 -20.62 -44.00 -3.32
N ILE A 318 -20.07 -45.18 -3.58
CA ILE A 318 -20.72 -46.21 -4.40
C ILE A 318 -21.64 -46.96 -3.44
N ASP A 319 -22.95 -46.87 -3.65
CA ASP A 319 -23.95 -47.55 -2.82
C ASP A 319 -24.76 -48.59 -3.63
N GLY A 320 -25.42 -49.51 -2.95
CA GLY A 320 -26.28 -50.54 -3.52
C GLY A 320 -25.52 -51.69 -4.19
N SER A 321 -26.15 -52.31 -5.20
CA SER A 321 -25.67 -53.57 -5.81
C SER A 321 -24.26 -53.48 -6.40
N TRP A 322 -23.82 -52.31 -6.84
CA TRP A 322 -22.44 -52.10 -7.35
C TRP A 322 -21.39 -52.11 -6.24
N ASN A 323 -21.71 -51.65 -5.04
CA ASN A 323 -20.82 -51.76 -3.88
C ASN A 323 -20.65 -53.23 -3.46
N TRP A 324 -21.75 -53.98 -3.46
CA TRP A 324 -21.73 -55.43 -3.26
C TRP A 324 -20.82 -56.12 -4.29
N LEU A 325 -20.98 -55.81 -5.58
CA LEU A 325 -20.19 -56.42 -6.66
C LEU A 325 -18.69 -56.15 -6.48
N LEU A 326 -18.30 -54.92 -6.13
CA LEU A 326 -16.90 -54.56 -5.89
C LEU A 326 -16.32 -55.27 -4.65
N THR A 327 -17.11 -55.39 -3.58
CA THR A 327 -16.69 -56.05 -2.34
C THR A 327 -16.50 -57.56 -2.56
N GLU A 328 -17.47 -58.22 -3.20
CA GLU A 328 -17.39 -59.63 -3.55
C GLU A 328 -16.28 -59.92 -4.56
N PHE A 329 -16.09 -59.04 -5.56
CA PHE A 329 -15.00 -59.20 -6.53
C PHE A 329 -13.64 -59.13 -5.85
N ALA A 330 -13.44 -58.16 -4.96
CA ALA A 330 -12.19 -58.03 -4.23
C ALA A 330 -11.92 -59.26 -3.34
N SER A 331 -12.93 -59.75 -2.62
CA SER A 331 -12.84 -60.95 -1.79
C SER A 331 -12.54 -62.22 -2.60
N TYR A 332 -13.26 -62.43 -3.70
CA TYR A 332 -13.17 -63.64 -4.52
C TYR A 332 -11.85 -63.75 -5.31
N PHE A 333 -11.37 -62.64 -5.85
CA PHE A 333 -10.12 -62.59 -6.64
C PHE A 333 -8.89 -62.16 -5.82
N GLY A 334 -9.03 -61.96 -4.52
CA GLY A 334 -7.90 -61.68 -3.61
C GLY A 334 -7.28 -60.29 -3.75
N VAL A 335 -8.07 -59.28 -4.12
CA VAL A 335 -7.64 -57.87 -4.15
C VAL A 335 -7.65 -57.32 -2.72
N SER A 336 -6.56 -56.67 -2.31
CA SER A 336 -6.42 -56.16 -0.95
C SER A 336 -7.42 -55.02 -0.66
N GLU A 337 -7.93 -54.97 0.57
CA GLU A 337 -8.80 -53.88 1.03
C GLU A 337 -8.11 -52.51 0.95
N ALA A 338 -6.79 -52.47 1.14
CA ALA A 338 -6.01 -51.25 0.98
C ALA A 338 -6.01 -50.77 -0.48
N TYR A 339 -5.89 -51.68 -1.45
CA TYR A 339 -5.91 -51.35 -2.87
C TYR A 339 -7.28 -50.82 -3.31
N THR A 340 -8.38 -51.45 -2.88
CA THR A 340 -9.74 -51.00 -3.24
C THR A 340 -10.03 -49.59 -2.71
N LYS A 341 -9.67 -49.31 -1.45
CA LYS A 341 -9.81 -47.97 -0.85
C LYS A 341 -8.91 -46.92 -1.49
N LEU A 342 -7.64 -47.26 -1.77
CA LEU A 342 -6.71 -46.36 -2.48
C LEU A 342 -7.20 -46.05 -3.90
N ARG A 343 -7.77 -47.05 -4.59
CA ARG A 343 -8.31 -46.86 -5.93
C ARG A 343 -9.52 -45.94 -5.93
N HIS A 344 -10.41 -46.12 -4.96
CA HIS A 344 -11.56 -45.24 -4.75
C HIS A 344 -11.13 -43.81 -4.44
N LEU A 345 -10.20 -43.65 -3.50
CA LEU A 345 -9.67 -42.34 -3.14
C LEU A 345 -8.94 -41.66 -4.30
N SER A 346 -8.16 -42.40 -5.10
CA SER A 346 -7.50 -41.85 -6.30
C SER A 346 -8.52 -41.25 -7.27
N TYR A 347 -9.69 -41.86 -7.42
CA TYR A 347 -10.73 -41.32 -8.30
C TYR A 347 -11.39 -40.08 -7.70
N ILE A 348 -11.68 -40.08 -6.39
CA ILE A 348 -12.17 -38.88 -5.68
C ILE A 348 -11.18 -37.71 -5.87
N MET A 349 -9.88 -37.96 -5.71
CA MET A 349 -8.85 -36.93 -5.86
C MET A 349 -8.74 -36.35 -7.28
N ASP A 350 -9.14 -37.11 -8.32
CA ASP A 350 -9.17 -36.61 -9.71
C ASP A 350 -10.33 -35.62 -9.94
N VAL A 351 -11.38 -35.65 -9.11
CA VAL A 351 -12.54 -34.73 -9.16
C VAL A 351 -12.67 -33.82 -7.94
N ALA A 352 -11.72 -33.89 -7.01
CA ALA A 352 -11.84 -33.26 -5.69
C ALA A 352 -11.84 -31.73 -5.78
N THR A 353 -12.77 -31.13 -5.04
CA THR A 353 -12.95 -29.68 -4.93
C THR A 353 -12.72 -29.23 -3.48
N PRO A 354 -12.32 -27.96 -3.26
CA PRO A 354 -12.08 -27.40 -1.92
C PRO A 354 -13.41 -27.10 -1.18
N THR A 355 -14.24 -28.12 -0.98
CA THR A 355 -15.56 -28.06 -0.34
C THR A 355 -15.59 -28.93 0.92
N GLU A 356 -16.44 -28.59 1.90
CA GLU A 356 -16.53 -29.28 3.20
C GLU A 356 -16.79 -30.79 3.03
N ASP A 357 -17.80 -31.16 2.24
CA ASP A 357 -18.20 -32.55 1.99
C ASP A 357 -17.05 -33.38 1.42
N CYS A 358 -16.35 -32.84 0.42
CA CYS A 358 -15.24 -33.52 -0.25
C CYS A 358 -14.05 -33.73 0.68
N LEU A 359 -13.68 -32.71 1.46
CA LEU A 359 -12.51 -32.76 2.34
C LEU A 359 -12.74 -33.71 3.53
N THR A 360 -13.97 -33.75 4.06
CA THR A 360 -14.35 -34.67 5.14
C THR A 360 -14.25 -36.13 4.69
N ILE A 361 -14.77 -36.44 3.50
CA ILE A 361 -14.71 -37.81 2.95
C ILE A 361 -13.26 -38.23 2.66
N VAL A 362 -12.45 -37.33 2.10
CA VAL A 362 -11.02 -37.58 1.87
C VAL A 362 -10.28 -37.83 3.19
N HIS A 363 -10.59 -37.05 4.24
CA HIS A 363 -10.03 -37.24 5.57
C HIS A 363 -10.37 -38.62 6.15
N ASP A 364 -11.64 -39.02 6.12
CA ASP A 364 -12.10 -40.28 6.70
C ASP A 364 -11.45 -41.48 6.01
N MET A 365 -11.43 -41.48 4.66
CA MET A 365 -10.80 -42.54 3.88
C MET A 365 -9.27 -42.62 4.08
N LEU A 366 -8.59 -41.47 4.16
CA LEU A 366 -7.14 -41.44 4.40
C LEU A 366 -6.80 -41.89 5.82
N SER A 367 -7.58 -41.50 6.81
CA SER A 367 -7.40 -41.91 8.20
C SER A 367 -7.46 -43.43 8.32
N GLU A 368 -8.45 -44.07 7.71
CA GLU A 368 -8.56 -45.54 7.68
C GLU A 368 -7.32 -46.21 7.04
N ILE A 369 -6.86 -45.72 5.89
CA ILE A 369 -5.70 -46.28 5.18
C ILE A 369 -4.40 -46.11 5.98
N LEU A 370 -4.20 -44.95 6.61
CA LEU A 370 -3.03 -44.68 7.44
C LEU A 370 -3.02 -45.53 8.72
N MET A 371 -4.20 -45.76 9.32
CA MET A 371 -4.35 -46.67 10.45
C MET A 371 -4.06 -48.13 10.08
N MET A 372 -4.41 -48.56 8.85
CA MET A 372 -4.05 -49.89 8.34
C MET A 372 -2.54 -50.06 8.18
N LYS A 373 -1.84 -49.04 7.67
CA LYS A 373 -0.38 -49.03 7.52
C LYS A 373 0.38 -49.11 8.86
N GLY A 374 -0.20 -48.58 9.94
CA GLY A 374 0.39 -48.60 11.28
C GLY A 374 0.31 -49.95 12.01
N LYS A 375 -0.52 -50.90 11.55
CA LYS A 375 -0.63 -52.24 12.13
C LYS A 375 0.48 -53.13 11.55
N SER A 376 1.31 -53.73 12.41
CA SER A 376 2.50 -54.53 12.06
C SER A 376 2.25 -55.74 11.14
N THR A 377 0.99 -56.12 10.92
CA THR A 377 0.58 -57.27 10.11
C THR A 377 0.26 -56.93 8.65
N ASN A 378 0.06 -55.65 8.29
CA ASN A 378 -0.39 -55.23 6.95
C ASN A 378 0.61 -54.25 6.31
N GLN A 379 1.70 -54.77 5.75
CA GLN A 379 2.58 -53.94 4.93
C GLN A 379 1.94 -53.71 3.56
N LEU A 380 1.71 -52.43 3.21
CA LEU A 380 1.20 -52.05 1.89
C LEU A 380 2.16 -52.52 0.79
N SER A 381 1.61 -52.97 -0.34
CA SER A 381 2.40 -53.37 -1.51
C SER A 381 3.16 -52.17 -2.11
N PRO A 382 4.23 -52.39 -2.92
CA PRO A 382 4.93 -51.30 -3.60
C PRO A 382 4.01 -50.46 -4.49
N LEU A 383 3.02 -51.10 -5.13
CA LEU A 383 2.00 -50.43 -5.95
C LEU A 383 1.09 -49.54 -5.09
N GLU A 384 0.59 -50.06 -3.96
CA GLU A 384 -0.23 -49.31 -3.02
C GLU A 384 0.52 -48.12 -2.42
N ASN A 385 1.79 -48.29 -2.05
CA ASN A 385 2.62 -47.19 -1.57
C ASN A 385 2.83 -46.11 -2.62
N HIS A 386 2.99 -46.49 -3.90
CA HIS A 386 3.10 -45.53 -5.00
C HIS A 386 1.79 -44.76 -5.22
N MET A 387 0.64 -45.45 -5.20
CA MET A 387 -0.68 -44.81 -5.30
C MET A 387 -0.93 -43.86 -4.12
N LEU A 388 -0.62 -44.30 -2.89
CA LEU A 388 -0.75 -43.47 -1.71
C LEU A 388 0.12 -42.22 -1.81
N ALA A 389 1.39 -42.33 -2.25
CA ALA A 389 2.25 -41.16 -2.44
C ALA A 389 1.65 -40.14 -3.42
N LYS A 390 1.12 -40.61 -4.56
CA LYS A 390 0.46 -39.75 -5.55
C LYS A 390 -0.78 -39.06 -4.97
N ILE A 391 -1.60 -39.80 -4.22
CA ILE A 391 -2.79 -39.26 -3.55
C ILE A 391 -2.38 -38.20 -2.52
N LEU A 392 -1.36 -38.48 -1.69
CA LEU A 392 -0.85 -37.53 -0.71
C LEU A 392 -0.33 -36.24 -1.36
N ASP A 393 0.30 -36.33 -2.53
CA ASP A 393 0.71 -35.16 -3.30
C ASP A 393 -0.51 -34.36 -3.81
N GLN A 394 -1.53 -35.02 -4.35
CA GLN A 394 -2.79 -34.38 -4.77
C GLN A 394 -3.50 -33.71 -3.57
N VAL A 395 -3.55 -34.37 -2.42
CA VAL A 395 -4.15 -33.81 -1.19
C VAL A 395 -3.39 -32.58 -0.73
N ASN A 396 -2.05 -32.61 -0.73
CA ASN A 396 -1.24 -31.44 -0.39
C ASN A 396 -1.47 -30.27 -1.35
N GLN A 397 -1.74 -30.53 -2.64
CA GLN A 397 -2.09 -29.50 -3.61
C GLN A 397 -3.46 -28.88 -3.32
N ILE A 398 -4.46 -29.68 -2.96
CA ILE A 398 -5.79 -29.16 -2.58
C ILE A 398 -5.71 -28.38 -1.27
N LEU A 399 -4.97 -28.86 -0.27
CA LEU A 399 -4.75 -28.12 0.98
C LEU A 399 -4.06 -26.78 0.73
N ALA A 400 -3.05 -26.74 -0.13
CA ALA A 400 -2.42 -25.48 -0.55
C ALA A 400 -3.44 -24.56 -1.22
N LEU A 401 -4.30 -25.10 -2.10
CA LEU A 401 -5.35 -24.34 -2.77
C LEU A 401 -6.37 -23.75 -1.78
N VAL A 402 -6.79 -24.52 -0.76
CA VAL A 402 -7.72 -24.06 0.28
C VAL A 402 -7.08 -22.94 1.11
N PHE A 403 -5.90 -23.18 1.69
CA PHE A 403 -5.26 -22.20 2.58
C PHE A 403 -4.81 -20.94 1.83
N GLU A 404 -4.35 -21.05 0.59
CA GLU A 404 -3.97 -19.89 -0.22
C GLU A 404 -5.17 -19.04 -0.69
N ASN A 405 -6.41 -19.54 -0.54
CA ASN A 405 -7.62 -18.85 -0.97
C ASN A 405 -8.73 -18.85 0.10
N TYR A 406 -8.38 -18.94 1.39
CA TYR A 406 -9.34 -19.12 2.51
C TYR A 406 -10.49 -18.08 2.57
N LYS A 407 -10.32 -16.88 2.00
CA LYS A 407 -11.36 -15.82 1.89
C LYS A 407 -12.23 -15.91 0.63
N SER A 408 -11.94 -16.84 -0.27
CA SER A 408 -12.57 -16.95 -1.60
C SER A 408 -13.13 -18.35 -1.86
N LEU A 409 -13.32 -19.14 -0.81
CA LEU A 409 -13.98 -20.44 -0.83
C LEU A 409 -15.50 -20.23 -0.81
N GLU A 410 -16.22 -20.96 -1.66
CA GLU A 410 -17.68 -20.88 -1.78
C GLU A 410 -18.23 -22.28 -2.00
N GLU A 411 -19.05 -22.76 -1.05
CA GLU A 411 -19.57 -24.14 -1.09
C GLU A 411 -20.56 -24.34 -2.25
N ASP A 412 -21.36 -23.34 -2.58
CA ASP A 412 -22.38 -23.40 -3.65
C ASP A 412 -21.79 -23.41 -5.07
N SER A 413 -20.48 -23.12 -5.21
CA SER A 413 -19.79 -23.12 -6.48
C SER A 413 -19.35 -24.54 -6.87
N PRO A 414 -19.53 -24.97 -8.14
CA PRO A 414 -19.06 -26.28 -8.59
C PRO A 414 -17.53 -26.43 -8.48
N SER A 415 -16.77 -25.33 -8.48
CA SER A 415 -15.31 -25.38 -8.28
C SER A 415 -14.88 -25.23 -6.82
N GLY A 416 -15.81 -25.06 -5.88
CA GLY A 416 -15.52 -24.71 -4.48
C GLY A 416 -14.88 -23.32 -4.30
N MET A 417 -14.90 -22.50 -5.35
CA MET A 417 -14.20 -21.22 -5.44
C MET A 417 -15.12 -20.13 -5.96
N MET A 418 -14.94 -18.93 -5.44
CA MET A 418 -15.71 -17.75 -5.84
C MET A 418 -15.23 -17.20 -7.19
N ASN A 419 -16.17 -16.97 -8.12
CA ASN A 419 -15.87 -16.49 -9.48
C ASN A 419 -15.66 -14.97 -9.60
N VAL A 420 -16.13 -14.18 -8.63
CA VAL A 420 -16.05 -12.70 -8.60
C VAL A 420 -15.63 -12.24 -7.21
N SER A 421 -14.67 -11.32 -7.10
CA SER A 421 -14.23 -10.77 -5.81
C SER A 421 -15.38 -10.05 -5.08
N LYS A 422 -16.00 -10.72 -4.11
CA LYS A 422 -16.88 -10.06 -3.12
C LYS A 422 -16.08 -9.57 -1.91
N PRO A 423 -16.59 -8.57 -1.16
CA PRO A 423 -16.08 -8.25 0.17
C PRO A 423 -16.15 -9.49 1.06
N ALA A 424 -15.11 -9.73 1.86
CA ALA A 424 -15.08 -10.88 2.75
C ALA A 424 -16.22 -10.81 3.78
N SER A 425 -16.99 -11.89 3.91
CA SER A 425 -18.18 -11.98 4.78
C SER A 425 -17.86 -11.93 6.28
N GLY A 426 -16.58 -12.01 6.67
CA GLY A 426 -16.15 -12.09 8.07
C GLY A 426 -16.37 -13.45 8.74
N LEU A 427 -17.00 -14.40 8.05
CA LEU A 427 -17.18 -15.79 8.48
C LEU A 427 -16.10 -16.69 7.87
N ALA A 428 -15.61 -17.67 8.63
CA ALA A 428 -14.71 -18.67 8.08
C ALA A 428 -15.47 -19.61 7.14
N ALA A 429 -14.83 -19.98 6.03
CA ALA A 429 -15.42 -20.94 5.11
C ALA A 429 -15.56 -22.32 5.79
N PRO A 430 -16.68 -23.04 5.60
CA PRO A 430 -16.91 -24.35 6.23
C PRO A 430 -15.79 -25.37 5.91
N SER A 431 -15.29 -25.36 4.66
CA SER A 431 -14.14 -26.16 4.20
C SER A 431 -12.81 -25.93 4.95
N LEU A 432 -12.63 -24.82 5.66
CA LEU A 432 -11.37 -24.52 6.37
C LEU A 432 -11.11 -25.48 7.55
N GLY A 433 -12.18 -25.89 8.25
CA GLY A 433 -12.10 -26.83 9.38
C GLY A 433 -11.59 -28.22 8.96
N PRO A 434 -12.28 -28.91 8.03
CA PRO A 434 -11.83 -30.19 7.50
C PRO A 434 -10.45 -30.13 6.85
N ALA A 435 -10.11 -29.02 6.16
CA ALA A 435 -8.78 -28.85 5.60
C ALA A 435 -7.68 -28.86 6.68
N PHE A 436 -7.93 -28.22 7.84
CA PHE A 436 -6.97 -28.24 8.94
C PHE A 436 -6.86 -29.62 9.61
N GLN A 437 -7.97 -30.33 9.77
CA GLN A 437 -7.96 -31.72 10.28
C GLN A 437 -7.14 -32.62 9.35
N LEU A 438 -7.35 -32.51 8.04
CA LEU A 438 -6.60 -33.25 7.04
C LEU A 438 -5.11 -32.85 7.02
N TYR A 439 -4.78 -31.58 7.18
CA TYR A 439 -3.39 -31.14 7.32
C TYR A 439 -2.72 -31.73 8.57
N SER A 440 -3.44 -31.80 9.69
CA SER A 440 -2.95 -32.37 10.96
C SER A 440 -2.78 -33.88 10.91
N LEU A 441 -3.57 -34.57 10.07
CA LEU A 441 -3.43 -36.01 9.83
C LEU A 441 -2.14 -36.32 9.04
N LEU A 442 -1.77 -35.45 8.09
CA LEU A 442 -0.63 -35.67 7.18
C LEU A 442 0.71 -35.19 7.71
N HIS A 443 0.71 -34.15 8.54
CA HIS A 443 1.92 -33.49 9.00
C HIS A 443 1.98 -33.42 10.52
N ASP A 444 3.18 -33.55 11.08
CA ASP A 444 3.40 -33.27 12.49
C ASP A 444 3.28 -31.76 12.76
N VAL A 445 2.16 -31.36 13.35
CA VAL A 445 1.83 -29.95 13.65
C VAL A 445 2.78 -29.35 14.69
N LEU A 446 3.55 -30.16 15.42
CA LEU A 446 4.58 -29.71 16.36
C LEU A 446 5.91 -29.36 15.67
N SER A 447 6.13 -29.80 14.42
CA SER A 447 7.35 -29.48 13.66
C SER A 447 7.33 -28.00 13.22
N PRO A 448 8.42 -27.24 13.48
CA PRO A 448 8.49 -25.84 13.08
C PRO A 448 8.47 -25.66 11.56
N GLU A 449 8.99 -26.62 10.79
CA GLU A 449 8.95 -26.59 9.32
C GLU A 449 7.52 -26.65 8.79
N VAL A 450 6.69 -27.51 9.39
CA VAL A 450 5.27 -27.69 9.05
C VAL A 450 4.44 -26.46 9.44
N GLN A 451 4.70 -25.89 10.62
CA GLN A 451 4.05 -24.64 11.06
C GLN A 451 4.38 -23.49 10.11
N MET A 452 5.66 -23.33 9.75
CA MET A 452 6.11 -22.31 8.79
C MET A 452 5.53 -22.49 7.40
N LYS A 453 5.33 -23.74 6.96
CA LYS A 453 4.67 -24.05 5.68
C LYS A 453 3.20 -23.61 5.68
N LEU A 454 2.48 -23.87 6.76
CA LEU A 454 1.09 -23.42 6.91
C LEU A 454 1.00 -21.89 6.92
N CYS A 455 1.83 -21.21 7.71
CA CYS A 455 1.92 -19.75 7.72
C CYS A 455 2.28 -19.18 6.34
N ARG A 456 3.10 -19.88 5.55
CA ARG A 456 3.44 -19.48 4.18
C ARG A 456 2.23 -19.48 3.26
N TYR A 457 1.30 -20.43 3.38
CA TYR A 457 0.08 -20.42 2.56
C TYR A 457 -0.78 -19.18 2.84
N PHE A 458 -0.98 -18.83 4.12
CA PHE A 458 -1.70 -17.60 4.49
C PHE A 458 -0.99 -16.32 4.03
N ARG A 459 0.35 -16.29 4.06
CA ARG A 459 1.13 -15.18 3.47
C ARG A 459 0.90 -15.05 1.95
N VAL A 460 0.79 -16.16 1.23
CA VAL A 460 0.46 -16.15 -0.20
C VAL A 460 -0.98 -15.67 -0.42
N ALA A 461 -1.92 -16.11 0.41
CA ALA A 461 -3.32 -15.68 0.35
C ALA A 461 -3.46 -14.17 0.55
N ALA A 462 -2.82 -13.60 1.58
CA ALA A 462 -2.82 -12.16 1.83
C ALA A 462 -2.25 -11.39 0.63
N LYS A 463 -1.13 -11.85 0.05
CA LYS A 463 -0.55 -11.23 -1.16
C LYS A 463 -1.49 -11.30 -2.37
N LYS A 464 -2.21 -12.41 -2.56
CA LYS A 464 -3.20 -12.55 -3.64
C LYS A 464 -4.34 -11.55 -3.46
N ARG A 465 -4.92 -11.45 -2.26
CA ARG A 465 -5.98 -10.46 -1.95
C ARG A 465 -5.53 -9.03 -2.15
N LEU A 466 -4.34 -8.68 -1.69
CA LEU A 466 -3.78 -7.34 -1.86
C LEU A 466 -3.61 -6.94 -3.32
N ARG A 467 -3.14 -7.87 -4.16
CA ARG A 467 -3.03 -7.64 -5.62
C ARG A 467 -4.38 -7.34 -6.25
N VAL A 468 -5.44 -8.04 -5.84
CA VAL A 468 -6.80 -7.78 -6.32
C VAL A 468 -7.23 -6.36 -5.96
N HIS A 469 -7.07 -5.94 -4.69
CA HIS A 469 -7.39 -4.58 -4.25
C HIS A 469 -6.61 -3.50 -5.00
N PHE A 470 -5.32 -3.74 -5.28
CA PHE A 470 -4.51 -2.83 -6.09
C PHE A 470 -4.98 -2.76 -7.55
N MET A 471 -5.30 -3.90 -8.16
CA MET A 471 -5.81 -3.96 -9.54
C MET A 471 -7.19 -3.30 -9.67
N GLU A 472 -8.10 -3.51 -8.71
CA GLU A 472 -9.40 -2.85 -8.66
C GLU A 472 -9.22 -1.34 -8.57
N THR A 473 -8.32 -0.86 -7.70
CA THR A 473 -7.99 0.55 -7.59
C THR A 473 -7.39 1.12 -8.90
N ASP A 474 -6.48 0.39 -9.55
CA ASP A 474 -5.85 0.78 -10.81
C ASP A 474 -6.84 0.78 -12.00
N ASN A 475 -7.73 -0.21 -12.07
CA ASN A 475 -8.78 -0.27 -13.09
C ASN A 475 -9.79 0.86 -12.93
N LEU A 476 -10.13 1.23 -11.69
CA LEU A 476 -10.93 2.41 -11.41
C LEU A 476 -10.18 3.69 -11.85
N ILE A 477 -8.85 3.75 -11.68
CA ILE A 477 -8.01 4.87 -12.16
C ILE A 477 -7.97 4.97 -13.70
N LEU A 478 -8.02 3.84 -14.41
CA LEU A 478 -7.97 3.78 -15.87
C LEU A 478 -9.35 3.99 -16.52
N SER A 479 -10.42 3.50 -15.91
CA SER A 479 -11.79 3.59 -16.46
C SER A 479 -12.41 5.00 -16.44
N SER A 480 -11.88 5.94 -15.64
CA SER A 480 -12.30 7.35 -15.72
C SER A 480 -11.60 8.16 -16.84
N ASN A 481 -10.79 7.53 -17.69
CA ASN A 481 -9.98 8.21 -18.70
C ASN A 481 -10.49 8.04 -20.15
N GLU A 482 -11.78 8.24 -20.41
CA GLU A 482 -12.17 8.71 -21.73
C GLU A 482 -12.17 10.25 -21.73
N GLY A 483 -10.98 10.84 -21.89
CA GLY A 483 -10.82 12.16 -22.52
C GLY A 483 -10.50 13.40 -21.68
N THR A 484 -10.48 13.37 -20.34
CA THR A 484 -10.21 14.61 -19.55
C THR A 484 -9.12 14.40 -18.49
N GLN A 485 -8.25 15.40 -18.36
CA GLN A 485 -7.18 15.56 -17.37
C GLN A 485 -7.53 14.89 -16.02
N LYS A 486 -6.67 13.99 -15.51
CA LYS A 486 -6.88 13.26 -14.24
C LYS A 486 -7.27 14.23 -13.13
N ASP A 487 -8.52 14.19 -12.69
CA ASP A 487 -8.98 14.99 -11.55
C ASP A 487 -8.27 14.49 -10.27
N PRO A 488 -7.43 15.30 -9.61
CA PRO A 488 -6.73 14.91 -8.40
C PRO A 488 -7.71 14.46 -7.30
N VAL A 489 -8.91 15.05 -7.22
CA VAL A 489 -9.94 14.74 -6.21
C VAL A 489 -10.34 13.26 -6.25
N THR A 490 -10.67 12.75 -7.43
CA THR A 490 -11.04 11.34 -7.62
C THR A 490 -9.91 10.37 -7.28
N SER A 491 -8.66 10.79 -7.48
CA SER A 491 -7.48 9.95 -7.22
C SER A 491 -7.25 9.79 -5.70
N TYR A 492 -7.43 10.86 -4.92
CA TYR A 492 -7.35 10.79 -3.45
C TYR A 492 -8.50 9.99 -2.85
N GLN A 493 -9.73 10.17 -3.34
CA GLN A 493 -10.89 9.38 -2.89
C GLN A 493 -10.68 7.88 -3.10
N ARG A 494 -10.15 7.48 -4.25
CA ARG A 494 -9.81 6.06 -4.53
C ARG A 494 -8.74 5.52 -3.59
N MET A 495 -7.72 6.32 -3.29
CA MET A 495 -6.69 5.93 -2.33
C MET A 495 -7.27 5.79 -0.91
N ASN A 496 -8.23 6.65 -0.54
CA ASN A 496 -8.95 6.53 0.72
C ASN A 496 -9.75 5.22 0.78
N SER A 497 -10.50 4.89 -0.27
CA SER A 497 -11.21 3.62 -0.38
C SER A 497 -10.28 2.40 -0.29
N LEU A 498 -9.06 2.48 -0.82
CA LEU A 498 -8.05 1.42 -0.70
C LEU A 498 -7.62 1.22 0.77
N VAL A 499 -7.32 2.31 1.50
CA VAL A 499 -6.98 2.24 2.93
C VAL A 499 -8.12 1.61 3.72
N SER A 500 -9.37 2.04 3.49
CA SER A 500 -10.54 1.45 4.15
C SER A 500 -10.76 -0.02 3.79
N SER A 501 -10.52 -0.40 2.52
CA SER A 501 -10.69 -1.80 2.08
C SER A 501 -9.66 -2.72 2.74
N ILE A 502 -8.39 -2.29 2.82
CA ILE A 502 -7.34 -3.05 3.52
C ILE A 502 -7.61 -3.12 5.02
N ARG A 503 -8.09 -2.04 5.63
CA ARG A 503 -8.53 -2.03 7.03
C ARG A 503 -9.62 -3.10 7.27
N ASN A 504 -10.62 -3.16 6.39
CA ASN A 504 -11.69 -4.16 6.48
C ASN A 504 -11.17 -5.59 6.26
N GLU A 505 -10.18 -5.79 5.39
CA GLU A 505 -9.52 -7.10 5.23
C GLU A 505 -8.89 -7.60 6.53
N ILE A 506 -8.20 -6.73 7.28
CA ILE A 506 -7.60 -7.10 8.57
C ILE A 506 -8.70 -7.41 9.60
N LEU A 507 -9.78 -6.61 9.64
CA LEU A 507 -10.92 -6.88 10.50
C LEU A 507 -11.57 -8.25 10.20
N THR A 508 -11.66 -8.63 8.93
CA THR A 508 -12.17 -9.96 8.56
C THR A 508 -11.23 -11.08 9.01
N ASP A 509 -9.92 -10.86 8.99
CA ASP A 509 -8.93 -11.82 9.51
C ASP A 509 -9.05 -12.00 11.03
N ILE A 510 -9.27 -10.90 11.76
CA ILE A 510 -9.53 -10.93 13.21
C ILE A 510 -10.82 -11.71 13.49
N SER A 511 -11.88 -11.49 12.71
CA SER A 511 -13.15 -12.21 12.85
C SER A 511 -13.02 -13.72 12.58
N ILE A 512 -12.21 -14.11 11.58
CA ILE A 512 -11.92 -15.51 11.27
C ILE A 512 -11.08 -16.16 12.38
N GLN A 513 -10.07 -15.48 12.89
CA GLN A 513 -9.24 -15.97 13.99
C GLN A 513 -10.08 -16.24 15.25
N ASN A 514 -11.03 -15.35 15.56
CA ASN A 514 -11.89 -15.46 16.74
C ASN A 514 -12.87 -16.66 16.71
N GLN A 515 -13.04 -17.31 15.55
CA GLN A 515 -13.85 -18.53 15.42
C GLN A 515 -13.11 -19.80 15.88
N ASN A 516 -11.83 -19.70 16.26
CA ASN A 516 -11.02 -20.80 16.82
C ASN A 516 -10.89 -22.04 15.92
N ILE A 517 -10.99 -21.87 14.60
CA ILE A 517 -10.82 -22.95 13.61
C ILE A 517 -9.32 -23.22 13.34
N LEU A 518 -8.50 -22.18 13.42
CA LEU A 518 -7.06 -22.25 13.17
C LEU A 518 -6.30 -22.55 14.48
N PRO A 519 -5.13 -23.22 14.39
CA PRO A 519 -4.32 -23.52 15.57
C PRO A 519 -3.69 -22.25 16.15
N SER A 520 -3.38 -22.28 17.45
CA SER A 520 -2.89 -21.11 18.20
C SER A 520 -1.58 -20.52 17.70
N PHE A 521 -0.73 -21.29 17.01
CA PHE A 521 0.53 -20.79 16.43
C PHE A 521 0.32 -19.99 15.13
N VAL A 522 -0.86 -20.07 14.51
CA VAL A 522 -1.21 -19.24 13.34
C VAL A 522 -1.91 -17.99 13.85
N ASP A 523 -1.17 -16.90 13.88
CA ASP A 523 -1.73 -15.56 14.12
C ASP A 523 -2.07 -14.92 12.77
N LEU A 524 -3.28 -15.18 12.29
CA LEU A 524 -3.74 -14.69 10.99
C LEU A 524 -3.72 -13.15 10.90
N PRO A 525 -4.21 -12.38 11.90
CA PRO A 525 -4.12 -10.92 11.90
C PRO A 525 -2.69 -10.38 11.79
N ASN A 526 -1.73 -10.92 12.54
CA ASN A 526 -0.33 -10.46 12.45
C ASN A 526 0.32 -10.83 11.10
N ILE A 527 0.01 -12.02 10.57
CA ILE A 527 0.52 -12.46 9.26
C ILE A 527 0.01 -11.55 8.13
N SER A 528 -1.29 -11.24 8.09
CA SER A 528 -1.87 -10.44 7.01
C SER A 528 -1.53 -8.96 7.15
N SER A 529 -1.66 -8.41 8.36
CA SER A 529 -1.36 -7.00 8.63
C SER A 529 0.10 -6.64 8.35
N SER A 530 1.06 -7.51 8.66
CA SER A 530 2.48 -7.22 8.37
C SER A 530 2.76 -7.05 6.88
N ILE A 531 2.08 -7.82 6.02
CA ILE A 531 2.17 -7.72 4.57
C ILE A 531 1.42 -6.46 4.08
N TYR A 532 0.18 -6.28 4.53
CA TYR A 532 -0.65 -5.16 4.10
C TYR A 532 -0.05 -3.82 4.50
N ASN A 533 0.52 -3.71 5.70
CA ASN A 533 1.09 -2.50 6.25
C ASN A 533 2.30 -2.02 5.42
N ILE A 534 3.24 -2.91 5.10
CA ILE A 534 4.41 -2.58 4.27
C ILE A 534 3.97 -2.18 2.85
N GLU A 535 3.12 -2.97 2.21
CA GLU A 535 2.80 -2.75 0.81
C GLU A 535 1.87 -1.55 0.60
N LEU A 536 0.93 -1.32 1.53
CA LEU A 536 0.10 -0.11 1.55
C LEU A 536 0.97 1.13 1.74
N CYS A 537 1.95 1.08 2.65
CA CYS A 537 2.87 2.19 2.85
C CYS A 537 3.70 2.47 1.59
N SER A 538 4.24 1.43 0.94
CA SER A 538 4.95 1.55 -0.33
C SER A 538 4.08 2.17 -1.43
N ARG A 539 2.82 1.72 -1.52
CA ARG A 539 1.84 2.23 -2.49
C ARG A 539 1.47 3.69 -2.23
N LEU A 540 1.21 4.07 -0.97
CA LEU A 540 0.93 5.45 -0.56
C LEU A 540 2.13 6.37 -0.86
N ARG A 541 3.36 5.94 -0.54
CA ARG A 541 4.59 6.69 -0.89
C ARG A 541 4.68 6.93 -2.39
N ALA A 542 4.53 5.87 -3.19
CA ALA A 542 4.58 5.98 -4.66
C ALA A 542 3.47 6.91 -5.20
N PHE A 543 2.28 6.84 -4.62
CA PHE A 543 1.15 7.70 -4.99
C PHE A 543 1.40 9.17 -4.65
N LEU A 544 1.88 9.49 -3.45
CA LEU A 544 2.17 10.87 -3.04
C LEU A 544 3.32 11.49 -3.84
N VAL A 545 4.28 10.67 -4.29
CA VAL A 545 5.34 11.12 -5.21
C VAL A 545 4.78 11.41 -6.61
N ALA A 546 3.90 10.56 -7.13
CA ALA A 546 3.32 10.73 -8.46
C ALA A 546 2.26 11.85 -8.52
N CYS A 547 1.47 11.98 -7.45
CA CYS A 547 0.41 12.95 -7.27
C CYS A 547 0.64 13.70 -5.95
N PRO A 548 1.53 14.71 -5.92
CA PRO A 548 1.79 15.49 -4.72
C PRO A 548 0.58 16.38 -4.39
N PRO A 549 0.09 16.38 -3.14
CA PRO A 549 -1.09 17.14 -2.79
C PRO A 549 -0.79 18.66 -2.79
N PRO A 550 -1.55 19.47 -3.55
CA PRO A 550 -1.28 20.91 -3.68
C PRO A 550 -1.65 21.70 -2.41
N GLY A 551 -2.54 21.15 -1.58
CA GLY A 551 -2.99 21.73 -0.32
C GLY A 551 -3.99 20.83 0.40
N LEU A 552 -4.52 21.32 1.52
CA LEU A 552 -5.55 20.66 2.33
C LEU A 552 -6.94 20.73 1.68
N SER A 553 -7.16 19.91 0.65
CA SER A 553 -8.50 19.65 0.14
C SER A 553 -9.20 18.57 0.99
N PRO A 554 -10.55 18.52 1.03
CA PRO A 554 -11.26 17.51 1.82
C PRO A 554 -10.83 16.06 1.54
N PRO A 555 -10.65 15.61 0.28
CA PRO A 555 -10.16 14.26 0.00
C PRO A 555 -8.74 13.95 0.53
N VAL A 556 -7.89 14.98 0.58
CA VAL A 556 -6.51 14.86 1.11
C VAL A 556 -6.56 14.77 2.64
N ALA A 557 -7.41 15.58 3.29
CA ALA A 557 -7.63 15.51 4.72
C ALA A 557 -8.18 14.14 5.14
N GLU A 558 -9.18 13.63 4.43
CA GLU A 558 -9.74 12.29 4.64
C GLU A 558 -8.68 11.19 4.50
N LEU A 559 -7.79 11.28 3.50
CA LEU A 559 -6.71 10.29 3.35
C LEU A 559 -5.72 10.33 4.52
N ILE A 560 -5.37 11.54 5.00
CA ILE A 560 -4.50 11.70 6.17
C ILE A 560 -5.15 11.06 7.40
N ILE A 561 -6.44 11.34 7.63
CA ILE A 561 -7.21 10.75 8.74
C ILE A 561 -7.25 9.24 8.62
N ALA A 562 -7.67 8.69 7.47
CA ALA A 562 -7.78 7.26 7.27
C ALA A 562 -6.44 6.54 7.48
N THR A 563 -5.32 7.18 7.09
CA THR A 563 -3.97 6.64 7.30
C THR A 563 -3.57 6.69 8.78
N ALA A 564 -3.90 7.77 9.49
CA ALA A 564 -3.62 7.91 10.92
C ALA A 564 -4.49 6.98 11.78
N GLU A 565 -5.77 6.83 11.43
CA GLU A 565 -6.70 5.88 12.04
C GLU A 565 -6.27 4.45 11.79
N PHE A 566 -5.86 4.10 10.56
CA PHE A 566 -5.29 2.78 10.26
C PHE A 566 -4.09 2.47 11.16
N GLN A 567 -3.15 3.41 11.31
CA GLN A 567 -1.99 3.23 12.20
C GLN A 567 -2.40 3.05 13.68
N LYS A 568 -3.39 3.82 14.14
CA LYS A 568 -3.95 3.70 15.50
C LYS A 568 -4.65 2.36 15.70
N ASP A 569 -5.43 1.91 14.72
CA ASP A 569 -6.18 0.67 14.76
C ASP A 569 -5.26 -0.54 14.84
N LEU A 570 -4.14 -0.56 14.11
CA LEU A 570 -3.12 -1.62 14.25
C LEU A 570 -2.63 -1.74 15.70
N SER A 571 -2.43 -0.60 16.37
CA SER A 571 -2.02 -0.59 17.78
C SER A 571 -3.13 -1.07 18.71
N LEU A 572 -4.39 -0.73 18.42
CA LEU A 572 -5.56 -1.18 19.18
C LEU A 572 -5.83 -2.70 19.03
N TRP A 573 -5.50 -3.26 17.87
CA TRP A 573 -5.67 -4.69 17.59
C TRP A 573 -4.51 -5.56 18.08
N SER A 574 -3.57 -4.99 18.84
CA SER A 574 -2.37 -5.68 19.34
C SER A 574 -1.51 -6.31 18.23
N ILE A 575 -1.45 -5.65 17.06
CA ILE A 575 -0.60 -6.09 15.94
C ILE A 575 0.82 -5.59 16.15
N ASP A 576 1.79 -6.45 15.87
CA ASP A 576 3.21 -6.14 16.04
C ASP A 576 3.64 -4.98 15.13
N PRO A 577 4.42 -4.00 15.66
CA PRO A 577 4.93 -2.91 14.85
C PRO A 577 5.92 -3.44 13.81
N VAL A 578 5.70 -3.08 12.55
CA VAL A 578 6.53 -3.52 11.43
C VAL A 578 7.44 -2.39 10.98
N VAL A 579 8.73 -2.72 10.80
CA VAL A 579 9.73 -1.80 10.22
C VAL A 579 9.30 -1.46 8.78
N ASP A 580 9.32 -0.17 8.43
CA ASP A 580 8.84 0.38 7.15
C ASP A 580 7.32 0.29 6.89
N GLY A 581 6.51 0.02 7.92
CA GLY A 581 5.05 0.09 7.85
C GLY A 581 4.49 1.50 7.65
N VAL A 582 3.17 1.61 7.61
CA VAL A 582 2.43 2.88 7.52
C VAL A 582 2.76 3.76 8.73
N ASN A 583 3.36 4.90 8.43
CA ASN A 583 3.62 5.96 9.39
C ASN A 583 3.06 7.26 8.82
N ALA A 584 1.89 7.67 9.32
CA ALA A 584 1.19 8.85 8.83
C ALA A 584 2.05 10.12 8.96
N LYS A 585 2.86 10.22 10.03
CA LYS A 585 3.80 11.33 10.21
C LYS A 585 4.80 11.36 9.07
N GLU A 586 5.55 10.29 8.84
CA GLU A 586 6.58 10.25 7.79
C GLU A 586 6.02 10.48 6.38
N LEU A 587 4.83 9.94 6.09
CA LEU A 587 4.19 10.06 4.78
C LEU A 587 3.79 11.51 4.45
N PHE A 588 3.23 12.24 5.43
CA PHE A 588 2.61 13.54 5.17
C PHE A 588 3.39 14.74 5.74
N HIS A 589 4.42 14.53 6.56
CA HIS A 589 5.12 15.61 7.26
C HIS A 589 5.68 16.69 6.33
N SER A 590 6.38 16.30 5.27
CA SER A 590 6.96 17.24 4.31
C SER A 590 5.90 18.11 3.64
N HIS A 591 4.75 17.53 3.32
CA HIS A 591 3.62 18.23 2.71
C HIS A 591 2.95 19.19 3.69
N ILE A 592 2.60 18.72 4.90
CA ILE A 592 1.93 19.53 5.93
C ILE A 592 2.79 20.72 6.33
N VAL A 593 4.08 20.51 6.62
CA VAL A 593 5.01 21.60 6.97
C VAL A 593 5.13 22.60 5.82
N SER A 594 5.17 22.14 4.57
CA SER A 594 5.19 23.04 3.42
C SER A 594 3.89 23.84 3.27
N TRP A 595 2.73 23.26 3.55
CA TRP A 595 1.45 23.97 3.49
C TRP A 595 1.32 25.02 4.58
N ILE A 596 1.68 24.68 5.83
CA ILE A 596 1.73 25.63 6.95
C ILE A 596 2.65 26.78 6.59
N ARG A 597 3.86 26.49 6.08
CA ARG A 597 4.82 27.51 5.66
C ARG A 597 4.29 28.38 4.51
N ASN A 598 3.64 27.80 3.51
CA ASN A 598 3.07 28.55 2.39
C ASN A 598 1.93 29.48 2.84
N LYS A 599 1.02 28.99 3.70
CA LYS A 599 -0.05 29.80 4.29
C LYS A 599 0.53 30.90 5.19
N HIS A 600 1.53 30.58 6.01
CA HIS A 600 2.28 31.54 6.82
C HIS A 600 2.88 32.67 5.96
N CYS A 601 3.63 32.35 4.90
CA CYS A 601 4.17 33.34 3.99
C CYS A 601 3.09 34.18 3.29
N THR A 602 1.97 33.55 2.88
CA THR A 602 0.86 34.25 2.22
C THR A 602 0.19 35.27 3.16
N LEU A 603 -0.02 34.90 4.43
CA LEU A 603 -0.56 35.78 5.45
C LEU A 603 0.41 36.94 5.77
N LEU A 604 1.70 36.65 5.95
CA LEU A 604 2.73 37.67 6.15
C LEU A 604 2.86 38.63 4.98
N ASP A 605 2.71 38.14 3.74
CA ASP A 605 2.74 38.98 2.54
C ASP A 605 1.55 39.94 2.46
N ARG A 606 0.36 39.52 2.93
CA ARG A 606 -0.82 40.39 3.06
C ARG A 606 -0.67 41.45 4.14
N CYS A 607 0.15 41.20 5.16
CA CYS A 607 0.51 42.21 6.15
C CYS A 607 1.37 43.35 5.57
N LYS A 608 1.96 43.23 4.38
CA LYS A 608 2.85 44.28 3.82
C LYS A 608 2.05 45.49 3.33
N LEU A 609 2.58 46.69 3.57
CA LEU A 609 1.93 47.97 3.27
C LEU A 609 1.65 48.22 1.78
N ASP A 610 2.42 47.59 0.89
CA ASP A 610 2.49 47.97 -0.53
C ASP A 610 1.42 47.33 -1.43
N LYS A 611 0.64 46.35 -0.94
CA LYS A 611 -0.21 45.52 -1.82
C LYS A 611 -1.69 45.90 -1.88
N GLU A 612 -2.22 46.66 -0.91
CA GLU A 612 -3.65 46.96 -0.86
C GLU A 612 -3.89 48.39 -0.34
N ASN A 613 -4.54 49.21 -1.16
CA ASN A 613 -5.06 50.52 -0.76
C ASN A 613 -6.25 50.32 0.17
N TRP A 614 -5.98 50.01 1.43
CA TRP A 614 -6.96 49.98 2.51
C TRP A 614 -7.52 51.38 2.87
N SER A 615 -7.23 52.38 2.04
CA SER A 615 -7.66 53.79 2.13
C SER A 615 -9.11 54.01 1.67
N GLY A 616 -10.02 53.12 2.06
CA GLY A 616 -11.43 53.50 2.08
C GLY A 616 -11.62 54.66 3.05
N LYS A 617 -12.65 55.50 2.87
CA LYS A 617 -13.00 56.54 3.85
C LYS A 617 -13.30 55.87 5.20
N GLU A 618 -12.29 55.71 6.05
CA GLU A 618 -12.42 55.17 7.39
C GLU A 618 -13.41 56.06 8.15
N LYS A 619 -14.53 55.49 8.59
CA LYS A 619 -15.47 56.23 9.43
C LYS A 619 -14.79 56.47 10.78
N GLN A 620 -14.92 57.68 11.30
CA GLN A 620 -14.49 58.00 12.66
C GLN A 620 -15.12 56.99 13.63
N ASN A 621 -14.32 56.47 14.56
CA ASN A 621 -14.65 55.42 15.55
C ASN A 621 -14.55 53.94 15.13
N GLU A 622 -14.22 53.58 13.88
CA GLU A 622 -14.13 52.16 13.49
C GLU A 622 -12.70 51.58 13.55
N THR A 623 -12.61 50.28 13.83
CA THR A 623 -11.36 49.50 13.72
C THR A 623 -10.96 49.39 12.24
N THR A 624 -9.65 49.40 11.94
CA THR A 624 -9.20 49.33 10.54
C THR A 624 -9.75 48.07 9.84
N PRO A 625 -10.26 48.17 8.60
CA PRO A 625 -10.77 47.02 7.84
C PRO A 625 -9.68 45.98 7.56
N PHE A 626 -8.42 46.43 7.50
CA PHE A 626 -7.22 45.60 7.40
C PHE A 626 -7.12 44.52 8.50
N ILE A 627 -7.41 44.87 9.75
CA ILE A 627 -7.32 43.91 10.87
C ILE A 627 -8.39 42.84 10.72
N HIS A 628 -9.64 43.22 10.45
CA HIS A 628 -10.73 42.27 10.24
C HIS A 628 -10.43 41.33 9.07
N ALA A 629 -9.90 41.83 7.95
CA ALA A 629 -9.57 41.01 6.79
C ALA A 629 -8.52 39.93 7.12
N ILE A 630 -7.46 40.29 7.84
CA ILE A 630 -6.41 39.33 8.22
C ILE A 630 -6.90 38.33 9.27
N TYR A 631 -7.62 38.79 10.29
CA TYR A 631 -8.13 37.90 11.33
C TYR A 631 -9.20 36.94 10.80
N ASN A 632 -10.06 37.36 9.87
CA ASN A 632 -10.98 36.44 9.19
C ASN A 632 -10.22 35.34 8.46
N GLN A 633 -9.15 35.69 7.75
CA GLN A 633 -8.31 34.70 7.05
C GLN A 633 -7.51 33.80 8.01
N LEU A 634 -7.07 34.33 9.14
CA LEU A 634 -6.47 33.52 10.21
C LEU A 634 -7.47 32.49 10.74
N MET A 635 -8.71 32.92 11.00
CA MET A 635 -9.78 32.01 11.43
C MET A 635 -10.12 30.97 10.36
N GLU A 636 -10.20 31.34 9.08
CA GLU A 636 -10.37 30.37 7.97
C GLU A 636 -9.22 29.36 7.94
N THR A 637 -7.98 29.82 8.10
CA THR A 637 -6.80 28.94 8.16
C THR A 637 -6.86 28.02 9.38
N LEU A 638 -7.28 28.50 10.55
CA LEU A 638 -7.48 27.65 11.72
C LEU A 638 -8.53 26.56 11.45
N HIS A 639 -9.67 26.91 10.85
CA HIS A 639 -10.71 25.93 10.50
C HIS A 639 -10.24 24.89 9.47
N GLU A 640 -9.45 25.29 8.46
CA GLU A 640 -8.88 24.34 7.48
C GLU A 640 -7.97 23.29 8.14
N TYR A 641 -7.22 23.68 9.17
CA TYR A 641 -6.24 22.80 9.84
C TYR A 641 -6.79 22.13 11.11
N GLU A 642 -8.02 22.44 11.53
CA GLU A 642 -8.70 21.85 12.69
C GLU A 642 -8.68 20.32 12.67
N ILE A 643 -8.93 19.74 11.50
CA ILE A 643 -8.91 18.29 11.28
C ILE A 643 -7.50 17.70 11.46
N ILE A 644 -6.45 18.41 11.02
CA ILE A 644 -5.08 17.92 11.21
C ILE A 644 -4.67 18.04 12.67
N SER A 645 -5.00 19.16 13.33
CA SER A 645 -4.62 19.39 14.72
C SER A 645 -5.28 18.38 15.67
N SER A 646 -6.51 17.94 15.40
CA SER A 646 -7.22 16.95 16.23
C SER A 646 -6.63 15.53 16.12
N HIS A 647 -6.20 15.11 14.92
CA HIS A 647 -5.66 13.76 14.69
C HIS A 647 -4.13 13.69 14.79
N LEU A 648 -3.43 14.81 14.58
CA LEU A 648 -1.97 14.94 14.58
C LEU A 648 -1.53 16.18 15.39
N PRO A 649 -1.66 16.14 16.73
CA PRO A 649 -1.44 17.30 17.62
C PRO A 649 -0.01 17.86 17.56
N MET A 650 0.95 17.10 17.05
CA MET A 650 2.33 17.55 16.83
C MET A 650 2.48 18.79 15.93
N TYR A 651 1.50 19.06 15.05
CA TYR A 651 1.51 20.23 14.16
C TYR A 651 0.88 21.48 14.77
N THR A 652 0.20 21.36 15.91
CA THR A 652 -0.45 22.49 16.61
C THR A 652 0.56 23.57 16.98
N SER A 653 1.76 23.18 17.44
CA SER A 653 2.86 24.10 17.78
C SER A 653 3.38 24.88 16.57
N ALA A 654 3.53 24.22 15.42
CA ALA A 654 3.99 24.86 14.18
C ALA A 654 2.96 25.87 13.67
N LEU A 655 1.66 25.57 13.84
CA LEU A 655 0.58 26.49 13.49
C LEU A 655 0.49 27.66 14.47
N GLU A 656 0.63 27.41 15.77
CA GLU A 656 0.70 28.44 16.81
C GLU A 656 1.79 29.47 16.49
N ASN A 657 3.00 29.00 16.16
CA ASN A 657 4.14 29.84 15.81
C ASN A 657 3.85 30.72 14.58
N ALA A 658 3.26 30.14 13.53
CA ALA A 658 2.90 30.87 12.32
C ALA A 658 1.86 31.97 12.62
N ILE A 659 0.89 31.70 13.49
CA ILE A 659 -0.15 32.67 13.84
C ILE A 659 0.41 33.78 14.71
N ALA A 660 1.23 33.45 15.71
CA ALA A 660 1.91 34.43 16.55
C ALA A 660 2.79 35.39 15.72
N ASP A 661 3.51 34.87 14.74
CA ASP A 661 4.31 35.68 13.80
C ASP A 661 3.43 36.61 12.96
N VAL A 662 2.28 36.14 12.48
CA VAL A 662 1.31 36.97 11.73
C VAL A 662 0.73 38.06 12.62
N GLU A 663 0.27 37.76 13.84
CA GLU A 663 -0.26 38.77 14.77
C GLU A 663 0.78 39.85 15.10
N LYS A 664 2.04 39.44 15.31
CA LYS A 664 3.17 40.37 15.50
C LYS A 664 3.41 41.24 14.27
N ALA A 665 3.26 40.67 13.07
CA ALA A 665 3.36 41.41 11.81
C ALA A 665 2.20 42.40 11.61
N VAL A 666 0.96 42.02 11.98
CA VAL A 666 -0.22 42.91 11.97
C VAL A 666 0.02 44.11 12.89
N ALA A 667 0.45 43.85 14.14
CA ALA A 667 0.76 44.90 15.12
C ALA A 667 1.84 45.86 14.62
N LYS A 668 2.91 45.31 14.02
CA LYS A 668 4.02 46.10 13.45
C LYS A 668 3.57 46.91 12.24
N THR A 669 2.68 46.38 11.42
CA THR A 669 2.15 47.06 10.23
C THR A 669 1.23 48.20 10.62
N LEU A 670 0.36 47.99 11.60
CA LEU A 670 -0.48 49.03 12.19
C LEU A 670 0.38 50.20 12.69
N GLU A 671 1.45 49.91 13.45
CA GLU A 671 2.37 50.94 13.92
C GLU A 671 3.11 51.68 12.79
N LYS A 672 3.48 50.98 11.71
CA LYS A 672 4.14 51.60 10.55
C LYS A 672 3.17 52.48 9.77
N ARG A 673 1.92 52.04 9.55
CA ARG A 673 0.88 52.80 8.84
C ARG A 673 0.61 54.14 9.52
N TYR A 674 0.58 54.13 10.85
CA TYR A 674 0.32 55.31 11.67
C TYR A 674 1.58 55.90 12.31
N ALA A 675 2.77 55.62 11.76
CA ALA A 675 4.05 56.01 12.34
C ALA A 675 4.17 57.53 12.55
N ASN A 676 3.66 58.33 11.60
CA ASN A 676 3.70 59.79 11.64
C ASN A 676 2.94 60.37 12.84
N VAL A 677 1.86 59.71 13.24
CA VAL A 677 1.00 60.16 14.35
C VAL A 677 1.51 59.58 15.68
N LEU A 678 1.98 58.32 15.66
CA LEU A 678 2.55 57.66 16.82
C LEU A 678 3.93 58.20 17.23
N SER A 679 4.72 58.77 16.31
CA SER A 679 6.02 59.37 16.63
C SER A 679 5.90 60.54 17.60
N LEU A 680 4.84 61.36 17.44
CA LEU A 680 4.52 62.49 18.32
C LEU A 680 4.26 62.06 19.78
N LEU A 681 3.83 60.81 19.97
CA LEU A 681 3.63 60.20 21.28
C LEU A 681 4.94 59.59 21.84
N LYS A 682 5.78 59.01 20.96
CA LYS A 682 7.08 58.40 21.34
C LYS A 682 8.10 59.41 21.86
N ASP A 683 8.05 60.67 21.42
CA ASP A 683 8.94 61.72 21.91
C ASP A 683 8.80 61.98 23.42
N ASN A 684 7.61 61.77 24.00
CA ASN A 684 7.40 61.89 25.46
C ASN A 684 8.00 60.72 26.27
N LEU A 685 8.08 59.52 25.69
CA LEU A 685 8.66 58.34 26.35
C LEU A 685 10.19 58.47 26.50
N ARG A 686 10.87 59.06 25.50
CA ARG A 686 12.32 59.32 25.54
C ARG A 686 12.71 60.47 26.47
N ASN A 687 11.79 61.39 26.74
CA ASN A 687 12.05 62.59 27.56
C ASN A 687 12.27 62.32 29.05
N LYS A 688 12.09 61.08 29.54
CA LYS A 688 12.52 60.70 30.90
C LYS A 688 14.03 60.45 31.03
N ILE A 689 14.78 60.27 29.93
CA ILE A 689 16.18 59.79 29.99
C ILE A 689 17.22 60.87 29.66
N LEU A 690 16.85 62.00 29.01
CA LEU A 690 17.82 63.04 28.62
C LEU A 690 17.42 64.45 29.06
N GLY A 691 17.37 64.67 30.38
CA GLY A 691 17.42 66.02 30.93
C GLY A 691 18.83 66.59 30.75
N ASN A 692 19.05 67.41 29.72
CA ASN A 692 19.95 68.58 29.73
C ASN A 692 20.35 69.17 28.35
N LYS A 693 19.95 68.61 27.20
CA LYS A 693 20.40 69.15 25.88
C LYS A 693 19.38 69.95 25.04
N TYR A 694 18.15 70.15 25.49
CA TYR A 694 17.09 70.79 24.68
C TYR A 694 16.66 72.20 25.11
N VAL A 695 17.43 72.91 25.94
CA VAL A 695 17.08 74.27 26.37
C VAL A 695 17.27 75.32 25.25
N LYS A 696 18.03 75.03 24.19
CA LYS A 696 18.35 76.01 23.13
C LYS A 696 17.41 76.04 21.91
N LYS A 697 16.38 75.19 21.83
CA LYS A 697 15.48 75.13 20.64
C LYS A 697 14.01 75.51 20.91
N LEU A 698 13.70 75.99 22.12
CA LEU A 698 12.33 76.32 22.57
C LEU A 698 11.98 77.82 22.51
N SER A 699 12.85 78.68 21.98
CA SER A 699 12.61 80.13 21.95
C SER A 699 11.86 80.65 20.70
N SER A 700 11.28 79.80 19.85
CA SER A 700 10.65 80.26 18.60
C SER A 700 9.49 79.40 18.02
N GLN A 701 8.70 78.70 18.84
CA GLN A 701 7.45 78.09 18.36
C GLN A 701 6.28 78.50 19.25
N THR A 702 5.27 79.10 18.63
CA THR A 702 3.94 79.36 19.18
C THR A 702 3.40 78.05 19.79
N ILE A 703 3.09 78.06 21.09
CA ILE A 703 2.75 76.85 21.83
C ILE A 703 1.28 76.50 21.57
N GLU A 704 1.02 75.64 20.57
CA GLU A 704 -0.33 75.14 20.26
C GLU A 704 -0.76 73.99 21.19
N THR A 705 -2.04 73.99 21.57
CA THR A 705 -2.70 72.96 22.38
C THR A 705 -2.81 71.66 21.59
N TYR A 706 -2.43 70.53 22.19
CA TYR A 706 -2.48 69.23 21.52
C TYR A 706 -3.91 68.70 21.42
N TYR A 707 -4.36 68.37 20.21
CA TYR A 707 -5.59 67.62 19.97
C TYR A 707 -5.25 66.20 19.51
N VAL A 708 -6.03 65.22 19.97
CA VAL A 708 -5.89 63.82 19.55
C VAL A 708 -6.41 63.68 18.12
N PRO A 709 -5.55 63.31 17.14
CA PRO A 709 -5.99 63.10 15.76
C PRO A 709 -6.89 61.87 15.62
N ALA A 710 -7.79 61.88 14.63
CA ALA A 710 -8.71 60.78 14.36
C ALA A 710 -7.99 59.43 14.14
N GLU A 711 -6.84 59.47 13.48
CA GLU A 711 -5.99 58.33 13.18
C GLU A 711 -5.47 57.63 14.45
N VAL A 712 -5.27 58.39 15.53
CA VAL A 712 -4.88 57.82 16.82
C VAL A 712 -6.02 56.95 17.34
N GLY A 713 -7.26 57.46 17.35
CA GLY A 713 -8.43 56.69 17.75
C GLY A 713 -8.56 55.38 17.00
N ILE A 714 -8.30 55.39 15.70
CA ILE A 714 -8.27 54.20 14.85
C ILE A 714 -7.24 53.17 15.35
N VAL A 715 -6.02 53.60 15.73
CA VAL A 715 -5.01 52.70 16.32
C VAL A 715 -5.47 52.13 17.66
N PHE A 716 -6.06 52.93 18.53
CA PHE A 716 -6.53 52.47 19.85
C PHE A 716 -7.67 51.48 19.73
N ASN A 717 -8.69 51.80 18.93
CA ASN A 717 -9.81 50.91 18.66
C ASN A 717 -9.33 49.60 18.03
N SER A 718 -8.37 49.69 17.12
CA SER A 718 -7.73 48.54 16.47
C SER A 718 -6.97 47.63 17.45
N MET A 719 -6.08 48.19 18.28
CA MET A 719 -5.34 47.43 19.28
C MET A 719 -6.28 46.82 20.33
N LYS A 720 -7.31 47.57 20.73
CA LYS A 720 -8.32 47.09 21.68
C LYS A 720 -9.15 45.94 21.09
N CYS A 721 -9.55 46.03 19.82
CA CYS A 721 -10.25 44.98 19.11
C CYS A 721 -9.41 43.70 18.99
N MET A 722 -8.11 43.83 18.67
CA MET A 722 -7.18 42.69 18.67
C MET A 722 -7.13 41.99 20.03
N LEU A 723 -7.07 42.76 21.13
CA LEU A 723 -6.95 42.24 22.50
C LEU A 723 -8.25 41.65 23.07
N ASP A 724 -9.38 42.30 22.87
CA ASP A 724 -10.63 41.98 23.57
C ASP A 724 -11.56 41.09 22.74
N VAL A 725 -11.43 41.07 21.41
CA VAL A 725 -12.34 40.35 20.51
C VAL A 725 -11.60 39.25 19.76
N MET A 726 -10.52 39.60 19.07
CA MET A 726 -9.88 38.67 18.14
C MET A 726 -9.05 37.60 18.87
N TRP A 727 -8.26 38.00 19.84
CA TRP A 727 -7.43 37.08 20.62
C TRP A 727 -8.24 35.99 21.34
N PRO A 728 -9.31 36.29 22.10
CA PRO A 728 -10.09 35.25 22.76
C PRO A 728 -10.67 34.20 21.80
N ASN A 729 -10.97 34.58 20.55
CA ASN A 729 -11.46 33.66 19.54
C ASN A 729 -10.36 32.68 19.07
N ILE A 730 -9.12 33.16 18.92
CA ILE A 730 -7.96 32.31 18.59
C ILE A 730 -7.64 31.38 19.75
N GLU A 731 -7.59 31.92 20.97
CA GLU A 731 -7.34 31.15 22.19
C GLU A 731 -8.39 30.05 22.37
N ALA A 732 -9.68 30.37 22.24
CA ALA A 732 -10.76 29.38 22.34
C ALA A 732 -10.64 28.26 21.29
N LYS A 733 -10.15 28.57 20.08
CA LYS A 733 -9.92 27.54 19.04
C LYS A 733 -8.77 26.60 19.40
N PHE A 734 -7.64 27.12 19.86
CA PHE A 734 -6.53 26.27 20.29
C PHE A 734 -6.90 25.43 21.53
N GLU A 735 -7.68 25.97 22.46
CA GLU A 735 -8.21 25.21 23.61
C GLU A 735 -9.15 24.08 23.17
N SER A 736 -9.91 24.26 22.08
CA SER A 736 -10.82 23.22 21.57
C SER A 736 -10.13 22.02 20.93
N TRP A 737 -8.88 22.16 20.48
CA TRP A 737 -8.15 21.12 19.76
C TRP A 737 -7.38 20.16 20.66
N MET A 738 -7.33 20.42 21.96
CA MET A 738 -6.57 19.64 22.92
C MET A 738 -7.51 18.82 23.81
N PRO A 739 -7.42 17.48 23.80
CA PRO A 739 -7.97 16.66 24.86
C PRO A 739 -7.31 17.05 26.19
N SER A 740 -8.03 16.94 27.31
CA SER A 740 -7.60 17.35 28.66
C SER A 740 -6.32 16.68 29.20
N ILE A 741 -5.64 15.85 28.41
CA ILE A 741 -4.46 15.09 28.77
C ILE A 741 -3.53 15.02 27.55
N ALA A 742 -2.41 15.74 27.58
CA ALA A 742 -1.25 15.45 26.73
C ALA A 742 0.03 15.66 27.55
N ASP A 743 0.68 14.54 27.88
CA ASP A 743 1.90 14.37 28.68
C ASP A 743 3.19 14.50 27.85
N ASP A 744 3.09 15.11 26.66
CA ASP A 744 4.18 15.12 25.67
C ASP A 744 4.85 16.49 25.55
N GLY A 745 5.41 16.98 26.67
CA GLY A 745 6.41 18.06 26.72
C GLY A 745 6.06 19.41 26.07
N TYR A 746 4.85 19.61 25.57
CA TYR A 746 4.42 20.81 24.86
C TYR A 746 4.08 21.92 25.85
N THR A 747 4.89 22.99 25.84
CA THR A 747 4.63 24.19 26.63
C THR A 747 3.56 25.05 25.94
N ARG A 748 2.36 24.97 26.49
CA ARG A 748 1.15 25.72 26.15
C ARG A 748 1.42 27.19 25.82
N GLY A 749 1.00 27.64 24.64
CA GLY A 749 0.62 29.03 24.40
C GLY A 749 1.75 30.06 24.55
N GLU A 750 3.02 29.65 24.68
CA GLU A 750 4.11 30.56 25.04
C GLU A 750 4.27 31.67 24.01
N HIS A 751 4.23 31.31 22.72
CA HIS A 751 4.45 32.25 21.63
C HIS A 751 3.26 33.18 21.42
N LEU A 752 2.04 32.66 21.50
CA LEU A 752 0.85 33.49 21.49
C LEU A 752 0.82 34.43 22.72
N ASN A 753 1.16 33.92 23.92
CA ASN A 753 1.20 34.71 25.16
C ASN A 753 2.22 35.86 25.07
N ASP A 754 3.38 35.63 24.48
CA ASP A 754 4.38 36.67 24.22
C ASP A 754 3.81 37.81 23.35
N VAL A 755 3.03 37.48 22.33
CA VAL A 755 2.42 38.46 21.43
C VAL A 755 1.35 39.28 22.12
N ILE A 756 0.48 38.66 22.93
CA ILE A 756 -0.52 39.43 23.68
C ILE A 756 0.10 40.29 24.78
N VAL A 757 1.15 39.82 25.46
CA VAL A 757 1.91 40.64 26.42
C VAL A 757 2.52 41.84 25.70
N LEU A 758 3.11 41.65 24.51
CA LEU A 758 3.64 42.75 23.70
C LEU A 758 2.55 43.76 23.30
N LEU A 759 1.39 43.29 22.82
CA LEU A 759 0.26 44.14 22.43
C LEU A 759 -0.30 44.94 23.61
N ARG A 760 -0.58 44.28 24.75
CA ARG A 760 -1.02 44.93 26.00
C ARG A 760 -0.01 45.98 26.47
N THR A 761 1.28 45.66 26.42
CA THR A 761 2.36 46.59 26.79
C THR A 761 2.35 47.84 25.91
N LYS A 762 2.25 47.64 24.59
CA LYS A 762 2.20 48.76 23.62
C LYS A 762 0.95 49.63 23.81
N TYR A 763 -0.22 49.02 23.91
CA TYR A 763 -1.47 49.71 24.16
C TYR A 763 -1.40 50.59 25.42
N ARG A 764 -0.95 50.02 26.55
CA ARG A 764 -0.74 50.76 27.81
C ARG A 764 0.23 51.93 27.66
N ASN A 765 1.35 51.74 26.96
CA ASN A 765 2.33 52.79 26.74
C ASN A 765 1.78 53.94 25.88
N TYR A 766 1.00 53.63 24.84
CA TYR A 766 0.38 54.64 24.01
C TYR A 766 -0.72 55.41 24.78
N ARG A 767 -1.56 54.73 25.57
CA ARG A 767 -2.59 55.38 26.40
C ARG A 767 -1.97 56.43 27.31
N ARG A 768 -0.96 56.02 28.07
CA ARG A 768 -0.20 56.90 28.97
C ARG A 768 0.43 58.10 28.24
N ALA A 769 0.94 57.89 27.03
CA ALA A 769 1.58 58.96 26.25
C ALA A 769 0.59 60.04 25.81
N ILE A 770 -0.64 59.66 25.45
CA ILE A 770 -1.72 60.60 25.09
C ILE A 770 -2.20 61.36 26.31
N VAL A 771 -2.48 60.65 27.41
CA VAL A 771 -2.91 61.27 28.66
C VAL A 771 -1.87 62.28 29.14
N GLU A 772 -0.57 61.97 29.04
CA GLU A 772 0.49 62.93 29.39
C GLU A 772 0.57 64.11 28.40
N LYS A 773 0.17 63.98 27.13
CA LYS A 773 0.05 65.11 26.20
C LYS A 773 -1.15 66.00 26.55
N LEU A 774 -2.31 65.41 26.85
CA LEU A 774 -3.51 66.13 27.28
C LEU A 774 -3.27 66.86 28.61
N ALA A 775 -2.70 66.18 29.60
CA ALA A 775 -2.32 66.82 30.86
C ALA A 775 -1.31 67.98 30.70
N LYS A 776 -0.46 67.95 29.67
CA LYS A 776 0.44 69.07 29.36
C LYS A 776 -0.29 70.29 28.82
N ASN A 777 -1.44 70.14 28.15
CA ASN A 777 -2.24 71.26 27.65
C ASN A 777 -2.68 72.19 28.79
N ALA A 778 -3.12 71.62 29.91
CA ALA A 778 -3.45 72.36 31.13
C ALA A 778 -2.26 73.17 31.70
N ARG A 779 -1.02 72.82 31.33
CA ARG A 779 0.22 73.50 31.75
C ARG A 779 0.76 74.49 30.72
N VAL A 780 0.13 74.63 29.56
CA VAL A 780 0.57 75.58 28.54
C VAL A 780 0.16 77.00 28.93
N GLN A 781 -1.12 77.20 29.26
CA GLN A 781 -1.65 78.52 29.59
C GLN A 781 -1.54 78.82 31.08
N ALA A 782 -1.29 80.07 31.45
CA ALA A 782 -1.21 80.46 32.86
C ALA A 782 -2.55 80.35 33.59
N ALA A 783 -3.66 80.55 32.87
CA ALA A 783 -5.04 80.49 33.38
C ALA A 783 -5.54 79.07 33.66
N THR A 784 -4.96 78.05 33.02
CA THR A 784 -5.35 76.63 33.19
C THR A 784 -4.46 75.89 34.19
N LYS A 785 -3.35 76.51 34.65
CA LYS A 785 -2.44 75.92 35.63
C LYS A 785 -3.07 75.92 37.01
N LEU A 786 -3.38 74.74 37.54
CA LEU A 786 -3.98 74.58 38.87
C LEU A 786 -3.19 75.32 39.97
N LYS A 787 -1.84 75.31 39.91
CA LYS A 787 -0.98 76.10 40.84
C LYS A 787 -1.26 77.61 40.79
N ASN A 788 -1.55 78.16 39.62
CA ASN A 788 -1.82 79.58 39.41
C ASN A 788 -3.26 79.94 39.76
N ILE A 789 -4.22 79.07 39.40
CA ILE A 789 -5.63 79.20 39.80
C ILE A 789 -5.73 79.32 41.33
N MET A 790 -4.88 78.56 42.04
CA MET A 790 -4.83 78.56 43.51
C MET A 790 -3.95 79.67 44.12
N ARG A 791 -3.04 80.31 43.37
CA ARG A 791 -1.90 81.12 43.89
C ARG A 791 -2.26 82.27 44.82
N ASP A 792 -3.49 82.80 44.73
CA ASP A 792 -3.93 83.98 45.50
C ASP A 792 -5.33 83.80 46.14
N SER A 793 -5.79 82.57 46.42
CA SER A 793 -7.14 82.34 46.97
C SER A 793 -7.25 82.69 48.47
N LYS A 794 -7.34 83.97 48.80
CA LYS A 794 -7.86 84.43 50.10
C LYS A 794 -9.39 84.48 50.01
N GLU A 795 -10.00 83.30 50.16
CA GLU A 795 -11.34 83.09 50.71
C GLU A 795 -12.57 83.64 49.94
N VAL A 796 -12.98 82.99 48.83
CA VAL A 796 -14.41 82.70 48.53
C VAL A 796 -14.49 81.47 47.60
N GLU A 797 -15.41 80.52 47.85
CA GLU A 797 -15.63 79.35 46.97
C GLU A 797 -16.04 79.76 45.54
N SER A 798 -16.75 80.88 45.40
CA SER A 798 -17.15 81.44 44.10
C SER A 798 -15.97 81.99 43.28
N GLU A 799 -14.93 82.52 43.94
CA GLU A 799 -13.72 83.01 43.27
C GLU A 799 -12.92 81.85 42.69
N VAL A 800 -12.76 80.77 43.46
CA VAL A 800 -12.12 79.53 42.98
C VAL A 800 -12.88 78.94 41.80
N ARG A 801 -14.22 78.86 41.89
CA ARG A 801 -15.07 78.36 40.80
C ARG A 801 -14.91 79.20 39.53
N SER A 802 -14.91 80.54 39.64
CA SER A 802 -14.72 81.43 38.48
C SER A 802 -13.35 81.27 37.80
N ARG A 803 -12.29 81.05 38.58
CA ARG A 803 -10.93 80.85 38.07
C ARG A 803 -10.70 79.44 37.51
N MET A 804 -11.52 78.47 37.91
CA MET A 804 -11.46 77.09 37.41
C MET A 804 -12.12 76.94 36.03
N GLN A 805 -13.01 77.86 35.64
CA GLN A 805 -13.76 77.82 34.38
C GLN A 805 -12.89 77.58 33.13
N PRO A 806 -11.73 78.25 32.94
CA PRO A 806 -10.90 78.01 31.75
C PRO A 806 -10.30 76.59 31.70
N LEU A 807 -10.06 75.98 32.85
CA LEU A 807 -9.59 74.59 32.94
C LEU A 807 -10.75 73.62 32.73
N GLU A 808 -11.94 73.92 33.25
CA GLU A 808 -13.16 73.15 32.99
C GLU A 808 -13.49 73.09 31.49
N ASP A 809 -13.50 74.24 30.82
CA ASP A 809 -13.80 74.32 29.38
C ASP A 809 -12.76 73.56 28.55
N LEU A 810 -11.48 73.60 28.95
CA LEU A 810 -10.42 72.84 28.30
C LEU A 810 -10.62 71.33 28.48
N LEU A 811 -10.87 70.87 29.70
CA LEU A 811 -11.08 69.45 30.00
C LEU A 811 -12.30 68.89 29.27
N ARG A 812 -13.42 69.63 29.26
CA ARG A 812 -14.63 69.22 28.53
C ARG A 812 -14.36 69.10 27.04
N LYS A 813 -13.65 70.07 26.45
CA LYS A 813 -13.29 70.05 25.03
C LYS A 813 -12.34 68.89 24.68
N GLU A 814 -11.42 68.54 25.57
CA GLU A 814 -10.50 67.40 25.38
C GLU A 814 -11.23 66.06 25.50
N ILE A 815 -12.15 65.93 26.46
CA ILE A 815 -12.99 64.74 26.63
C ILE A 815 -13.94 64.58 25.43
N ASP A 816 -14.55 65.66 24.95
CA ASP A 816 -15.37 65.63 23.74
C ASP A 816 -14.53 65.17 22.54
N ASN A 817 -13.32 65.70 22.36
CA ASN A 817 -12.42 65.24 21.30
C ASN A 817 -12.10 63.74 21.42
N LEU A 818 -11.85 63.22 22.62
CA LEU A 818 -11.67 61.78 22.84
C LEU A 818 -12.92 60.97 22.44
N SER A 819 -14.12 61.46 22.80
CA SER A 819 -15.38 60.80 22.49
C SER A 819 -15.72 60.77 20.99
N THR A 820 -15.19 61.72 20.22
CA THR A 820 -15.36 61.76 18.75
C THR A 820 -14.41 60.85 17.98
N VAL A 821 -13.33 60.39 18.63
CA VAL A 821 -12.21 59.72 17.97
C VAL A 821 -12.07 58.24 18.41
N ALA A 822 -12.43 57.93 19.65
CA ALA A 822 -12.29 56.60 20.24
C ALA A 822 -13.65 55.94 20.50
N ASN A 823 -13.69 54.61 20.44
CA ASN A 823 -14.88 53.86 20.83
C ASN A 823 -15.19 54.02 22.32
N PRO A 824 -16.46 53.85 22.75
CA PRO A 824 -16.88 54.11 24.14
C PRO A 824 -16.00 53.43 25.19
N THR A 825 -15.63 52.16 24.99
CA THR A 825 -14.75 51.42 25.91
C THR A 825 -13.35 52.03 26.01
N VAL A 826 -12.74 52.42 24.87
CA VAL A 826 -11.41 53.04 24.86
C VAL A 826 -11.48 54.46 25.43
N CYS A 827 -12.55 55.19 25.13
CA CYS A 827 -12.78 56.53 25.67
C CYS A 827 -12.90 56.50 27.20
N VAL A 828 -13.68 55.59 27.76
CA VAL A 828 -13.79 55.36 29.23
C VAL A 828 -12.41 55.06 29.82
N GLU A 829 -11.63 54.16 29.21
CA GLU A 829 -10.28 53.82 29.67
C GLU A 829 -9.32 55.03 29.65
N LEU A 830 -9.37 55.86 28.61
CA LEU A 830 -8.55 57.07 28.48
C LEU A 830 -8.99 58.17 29.45
N CYS A 831 -10.30 58.36 29.64
CA CYS A 831 -10.86 59.32 30.59
C CYS A 831 -10.53 58.94 32.04
N GLN A 832 -10.57 57.65 32.41
CA GLN A 832 -10.11 57.18 33.73
C GLN A 832 -8.64 57.48 33.97
N GLU A 833 -7.78 57.16 32.99
CA GLU A 833 -6.34 57.40 33.12
C GLU A 833 -6.02 58.90 33.14
N PHE A 834 -6.82 59.72 32.43
CA PHE A 834 -6.71 61.16 32.48
C PHE A 834 -7.15 61.75 33.83
N TRP A 835 -8.24 61.24 34.40
CA TRP A 835 -8.69 61.62 35.73
C TRP A 835 -7.66 61.24 36.80
N ASP A 836 -7.11 60.02 36.74
CA ASP A 836 -6.03 59.57 37.64
C ASP A 836 -4.79 60.48 37.52
N ARG A 837 -4.38 60.80 36.29
CA ARG A 837 -3.23 61.66 36.06
C ARG A 837 -3.46 63.08 36.59
N THR A 838 -4.67 63.60 36.45
CA THR A 838 -5.06 64.90 37.02
C THR A 838 -5.02 64.84 38.54
N GLY A 839 -5.44 63.73 39.16
CA GLY A 839 -5.28 63.48 40.60
C GLY A 839 -3.82 63.48 41.04
N GLN A 840 -2.92 62.87 40.28
CA GLN A 840 -1.48 62.92 40.55
C GLN A 840 -0.89 64.34 40.45
N ASP A 841 -1.45 65.18 39.58
CA ASP A 841 -1.09 66.61 39.52
C ASP A 841 -1.55 67.37 40.77
N VAL A 842 -2.71 67.02 41.31
CA VAL A 842 -3.22 67.55 42.59
C VAL A 842 -2.38 67.06 43.78
N LEU A 843 -2.01 65.77 43.84
CA LEU A 843 -1.14 65.23 44.89
C LEU A 843 0.20 65.97 44.95
N ARG A 844 0.81 66.25 43.78
CA ARG A 844 2.05 67.05 43.71
C ARG A 844 1.88 68.50 44.19
N LEU A 845 0.66 69.04 44.17
CA LEU A 845 0.38 70.35 44.77
C LEU A 845 0.15 70.24 46.28
N LEU A 846 -0.40 69.14 46.76
CA LEU A 846 -0.59 68.84 48.19
C LEU A 846 0.74 68.65 48.93
N GLU A 847 1.78 68.15 48.26
CA GLU A 847 3.15 68.09 48.81
C GLU A 847 3.69 69.47 49.23
N TYR A 848 3.19 70.55 48.62
CA TYR A 848 3.59 71.92 48.93
C TYR A 848 2.73 72.49 50.07
N ARG A 849 2.98 72.08 51.34
CA ARG A 849 2.21 72.52 52.53
C ARG A 849 1.94 74.04 52.52
N ARG A 850 0.66 74.43 52.66
CA ARG A 850 0.18 75.83 52.62
C ARG A 850 -0.93 76.10 53.65
N SER A 851 -1.53 77.30 53.63
CA SER A 851 -2.55 77.77 54.59
C SER A 851 -3.84 76.95 54.59
N ARG A 852 -4.63 76.98 55.67
CA ARG A 852 -5.95 76.31 55.77
C ARG A 852 -6.93 76.73 54.65
N SER A 853 -6.88 78.00 54.23
CA SER A 853 -7.66 78.54 53.12
C SER A 853 -7.29 77.92 51.75
N TRP A 854 -6.03 77.52 51.56
CA TRP A 854 -5.56 76.83 50.37
C TRP A 854 -6.18 75.43 50.23
N TYR A 855 -6.25 74.67 51.34
CA TYR A 855 -6.90 73.36 51.36
C TYR A 855 -8.41 73.44 51.10
N LYS A 856 -9.08 74.49 51.60
CA LYS A 856 -10.50 74.74 51.30
C LYS A 856 -10.72 75.06 49.81
N GLY A 857 -9.87 75.90 49.22
CA GLY A 857 -9.92 76.16 47.77
C GLY A 857 -9.62 74.92 46.92
N LEU A 858 -8.67 74.08 47.36
CA LEU A 858 -8.32 72.85 46.66
C LEU A 858 -9.44 71.80 46.70
N ARG A 859 -10.18 71.68 47.83
CA ARG A 859 -11.41 70.86 47.89
C ARG A 859 -12.44 71.24 46.84
N VAL A 860 -12.69 72.55 46.69
CA VAL A 860 -13.63 73.05 45.67
C VAL A 860 -13.13 72.70 44.27
N ALA A 861 -11.84 72.88 43.99
CA ALA A 861 -11.24 72.52 42.70
C ALA A 861 -11.32 71.02 42.41
N VAL A 862 -11.08 70.16 43.40
CA VAL A 862 -11.20 68.69 43.27
C VAL A 862 -12.66 68.26 43.06
N SER A 863 -13.62 68.88 43.75
CA SER A 863 -15.04 68.65 43.51
C SER A 863 -15.44 69.00 42.07
N ILE A 864 -14.96 70.13 41.53
CA ILE A 864 -15.22 70.52 40.14
C ILE A 864 -14.62 69.49 39.16
N LEU A 865 -13.39 69.02 39.40
CA LEU A 865 -12.77 67.97 38.58
C LEU A 865 -13.56 66.66 38.64
N ASP A 866 -14.02 66.25 39.83
CA ASP A 866 -14.87 65.08 40.02
C ASP A 866 -16.22 65.22 39.30
N ASP A 867 -16.82 66.41 39.31
CA ASP A 867 -18.08 66.67 38.62
C ASP A 867 -17.90 66.60 37.08
N ILE A 868 -16.79 67.14 36.55
CA ILE A 868 -16.47 67.07 35.11
C ILE A 868 -16.25 65.61 34.69
N PHE A 869 -15.27 64.93 35.27
CA PHE A 869 -14.97 63.55 34.90
C PHE A 869 -16.13 62.61 35.25
N GLY A 870 -16.80 62.80 36.38
CA GLY A 870 -17.96 62.02 36.78
C GLY A 870 -19.14 62.15 35.83
N SER A 871 -19.52 63.37 35.45
CA SER A 871 -20.62 63.62 34.49
C SER A 871 -20.29 63.09 33.09
N GLU A 872 -19.04 63.22 32.65
CA GLU A 872 -18.60 62.72 31.35
C GLU A 872 -18.49 61.20 31.31
N MET A 873 -17.99 60.56 32.36
CA MET A 873 -17.98 59.10 32.48
C MET A 873 -19.40 58.54 32.53
N GLN A 874 -20.33 59.21 33.23
CA GLN A 874 -21.75 58.84 33.18
C GLN A 874 -22.35 59.01 31.78
N ARG A 875 -21.97 60.06 31.02
CA ARG A 875 -22.41 60.25 29.63
C ARG A 875 -21.91 59.12 28.73
N LEU A 876 -20.64 58.75 28.84
CA LEU A 876 -19.99 57.72 28.02
C LEU A 876 -20.45 56.29 28.37
N CYS A 877 -20.74 56.01 29.63
CA CYS A 877 -21.17 54.68 30.10
C CYS A 877 -22.65 54.36 29.85
N ARG A 878 -23.48 55.29 29.32
CA ARG A 878 -24.92 55.07 29.08
C ARG A 878 -25.25 53.85 28.20
N THR A 879 -24.28 53.34 27.43
CA THR A 879 -24.46 52.19 26.51
C THR A 879 -23.88 50.86 27.01
N SER A 880 -23.05 50.85 28.06
CA SER A 880 -22.51 49.60 28.66
C SER A 880 -21.97 49.87 30.07
N LEU A 881 -22.78 49.62 31.10
CA LEU A 881 -22.44 49.91 32.50
C LEU A 881 -21.71 48.72 33.15
N LYS A 882 -20.47 48.91 33.60
CA LYS A 882 -19.87 48.15 34.71
C LYS A 882 -19.62 49.13 35.87
N GLU A 883 -20.00 48.77 37.11
CA GLU A 883 -19.83 49.64 38.29
C GLU A 883 -18.38 50.09 38.54
N LYS A 884 -17.40 49.29 38.10
CA LYS A 884 -15.98 49.64 38.17
C LYS A 884 -15.62 50.84 37.29
N ASP A 885 -16.39 51.11 36.23
CA ASP A 885 -16.01 52.10 35.23
C ASP A 885 -16.33 53.55 35.66
N THR A 886 -17.21 53.72 36.64
CA THR A 886 -17.58 55.01 37.26
C THR A 886 -16.86 55.29 38.57
N ALA A 887 -16.02 54.38 39.05
CA ALA A 887 -15.33 54.55 40.33
C ALA A 887 -14.19 55.58 40.24
N ARG A 888 -14.01 56.38 41.30
CA ARG A 888 -12.86 57.29 41.41
C ARG A 888 -11.52 56.54 41.28
N PRO A 889 -10.57 57.04 40.47
CA PRO A 889 -9.23 56.48 40.38
C PRO A 889 -8.46 56.55 41.71
N GLU A 890 -7.39 55.76 41.83
CA GLU A 890 -6.61 55.64 43.08
C GLU A 890 -6.00 56.97 43.51
N ALA A 891 -5.39 57.73 42.59
CA ALA A 891 -4.79 59.02 42.94
C ALA A 891 -5.84 60.01 43.47
N ILE A 892 -7.06 59.97 42.93
CA ILE A 892 -8.16 60.84 43.37
C ILE A 892 -8.69 60.41 44.73
N LYS A 893 -8.79 59.10 45.00
CA LYS A 893 -9.15 58.59 46.34
C LYS A 893 -8.13 59.02 47.39
N GLU A 894 -6.84 58.99 47.07
CA GLU A 894 -5.78 59.48 47.94
C GLU A 894 -5.88 60.99 48.19
N VAL A 895 -6.14 61.78 47.15
CA VAL A 895 -6.41 63.23 47.27
C VAL A 895 -7.55 63.49 48.25
N HIS A 896 -8.70 62.81 48.10
CA HIS A 896 -9.84 62.95 49.01
C HIS A 896 -9.47 62.54 50.45
N SER A 897 -8.77 61.41 50.64
CA SER A 897 -8.33 60.98 51.98
C SER A 897 -7.45 62.01 52.68
N ILE A 898 -6.54 62.67 51.96
CA ILE A 898 -5.65 63.70 52.54
C ILE A 898 -6.46 64.96 52.87
N LEU A 899 -7.32 65.40 51.96
CA LEU A 899 -8.16 66.58 52.15
C LEU A 899 -9.16 66.39 53.31
N ASP A 900 -9.76 65.22 53.44
CA ASP A 900 -10.72 64.89 54.49
C ASP A 900 -10.05 64.75 55.87
N HIS A 901 -8.82 64.21 55.92
CA HIS A 901 -8.03 64.18 57.16
C HIS A 901 -7.71 65.59 57.68
N ASP A 902 -7.36 66.52 56.78
CA ASP A 902 -7.13 67.94 57.12
C ASP A 902 -8.44 68.72 57.40
N ALA A 903 -9.63 68.14 57.18
CA ALA A 903 -10.91 68.71 57.65
C ALA A 903 -11.23 68.37 59.11
N ALA A 904 -10.76 67.21 59.56
CA ALA A 904 -11.01 66.69 60.90
C ALA A 904 -10.09 67.34 61.97
N ILE A 905 -9.07 68.08 61.53
CA ILE A 905 -8.17 68.94 62.31
C ILE A 905 -8.55 70.41 62.06
#